data_AF-A0A841CBR8-F1
#
_entry.id   AF-A0A841CBR8-F1
#
_cell.length_a   1.000
_cell.length_b   1.000
_cell.length_c   1.000
_cell.angle_alpha   90.00
_cell.angle_beta   90.00
_cell.angle_gamma   90.00
#
_symmetry.space_group_name_H-M   'P 1'
#
loop_
_entity.id
_entity.type
_entity.pdbx_description
1 polymer ?
#
loop_
_entity_poly.entity_id
_entity_poly.type
_entity_poly.pdbx_seq_one_letter_code
_entity_poly.pdbx_strand_id
1 'polypeptide(L)'
;MSRFRQRAVLVGCVLAALLAAAGLFVTDYGIEPDLWLSGLAVGFLAFLAAVDPWLHRRKAAGLATDDNLDAAARALAVALHSQWTEECRDRGLGEDILDLHWSSLNGRPGRSDAVVGAFERQSRLVFVGEAGAGKSTIAMLLTIGLLDRFTGGPVPFLLSLSTWDPDAEDVRTWMTRRLYEEHPALRNTELYGSYAGDLLVEQRRVFPILDGLDRIPAGKRAQALERINRAFPVSVPLVLTSRVDEFHETGVDVAGADVVQLHPLDHEEIAGYLRAHADPVTAARWEPIFLHLRAEPDGRLADALSTPLAVWLAGVVYAYGEPSELLDRGRFPDRQSIECHLVDALVAGAFGDRGAAHQARASQVWPRDKATRWLTFLAAEMRARDITDLAWWELRRSVGKLWLAVLGAVVLGSIGGLGVGWLMVYASTPKLAPVTGLAAGLAVAVAALYASGRRELKPRLGIWRSLVVVSGVLGMAIGLVFGALYGLSAGLVVGLGLAVAVALGFALGSSAELTHPSSPKWTMARDRIAVWTGSLVLAVVFGAAAGLVFGPNQTGMVGLGLACGLMLGFTLSVLHLRWWWFTVARVWLALRGRLPWELMVFLDDARKLGVLRQAGACYQFRHVLVQERLAGARPPVRSDA
;
A
#
# COMPACT_ATOMS: atom_id res chain seq x y z
N MET A 1 -13.25 -7.60 17.71
CA MET A 1 -13.93 -6.63 18.59
C MET A 1 -15.34 -6.49 18.05
N SER A 2 -16.37 -7.05 18.72
CA SER A 2 -17.74 -6.92 18.23
C SER A 2 -18.13 -5.44 18.08
N ARG A 3 -18.81 -5.07 17.00
CA ARG A 3 -19.30 -3.70 16.74
C ARG A 3 -20.04 -3.11 17.96
N PHE A 4 -20.64 -3.96 18.77
CA PHE A 4 -21.30 -3.62 20.02
C PHE A 4 -20.34 -3.10 21.11
N ARG A 5 -19.20 -3.74 21.34
CA ARG A 5 -18.22 -3.32 22.36
C ARG A 5 -17.51 -2.03 21.97
N GLN A 6 -17.19 -1.86 20.68
CA GLN A 6 -16.66 -0.59 20.16
C GLN A 6 -17.67 0.56 20.30
N ARG A 7 -18.95 0.30 19.98
CA ARG A 7 -20.03 1.28 20.20
C ARG A 7 -20.21 1.61 21.68
N ALA A 8 -20.10 0.65 22.59
CA ALA A 8 -20.23 0.90 24.03
C ALA A 8 -19.10 1.80 24.59
N VAL A 9 -17.85 1.56 24.19
CA VAL A 9 -16.71 2.42 24.58
C VAL A 9 -16.83 3.81 23.96
N LEU A 10 -17.21 3.87 22.69
CA LEU A 10 -17.37 5.15 21.97
C LEU A 10 -18.52 5.97 22.56
N VAL A 11 -19.65 5.32 22.88
CA VAL A 11 -20.77 5.95 23.60
C VAL A 11 -20.32 6.39 24.99
N GLY A 12 -19.56 5.59 25.73
CA GLY A 12 -19.05 5.97 27.07
C GLY A 12 -18.13 7.19 27.04
N CYS A 13 -17.18 7.25 26.10
CA CYS A 13 -16.28 8.40 25.94
C CYS A 13 -17.02 9.65 25.47
N VAL A 14 -17.96 9.50 24.53
CA VAL A 14 -18.81 10.62 24.06
C VAL A 14 -19.74 11.09 25.18
N LEU A 15 -20.31 10.19 25.97
CA LEU A 15 -21.15 10.53 27.11
C LEU A 15 -20.35 11.23 28.20
N ALA A 16 -19.11 10.82 28.49
CA ALA A 16 -18.24 11.50 29.43
C ALA A 16 -17.89 12.93 28.97
N ALA A 17 -17.59 13.11 27.68
CA ALA A 17 -17.33 14.44 27.10
C ALA A 17 -18.60 15.32 27.07
N LEU A 18 -19.76 14.75 26.76
CA LEU A 18 -21.05 15.46 26.76
C LEU A 18 -21.49 15.82 28.18
N LEU A 19 -21.32 14.91 29.14
CA LEU A 19 -21.58 15.20 30.54
C LEU A 19 -20.67 16.32 31.01
N ALA A 20 -19.35 16.23 30.76
CA ALA A 20 -18.37 17.29 31.06
C ALA A 20 -18.82 18.67 30.53
N ALA A 21 -19.31 18.71 29.29
CA ALA A 21 -19.85 19.92 28.67
C ALA A 21 -21.21 20.38 29.24
N ALA A 22 -22.08 19.44 29.66
CA ALA A 22 -23.39 19.75 30.23
C ALA A 22 -23.29 20.26 31.67
N GLY A 23 -22.39 19.70 32.49
CA GLY A 23 -22.16 20.18 33.85
C GLY A 23 -21.69 21.64 33.88
N LEU A 24 -20.93 22.06 32.87
CA LEU A 24 -20.49 23.46 32.67
C LEU A 24 -21.63 24.45 32.42
N PHE A 25 -22.79 23.99 31.95
CA PHE A 25 -23.98 24.83 31.72
C PHE A 25 -24.94 24.83 32.91
N VAL A 26 -24.86 23.83 33.79
CA VAL A 26 -25.77 23.65 34.94
C VAL A 26 -25.19 24.28 36.22
N THR A 27 -23.92 24.68 36.22
CA THR A 27 -23.20 25.26 37.37
C THR A 27 -23.74 26.61 37.87
N ASP A 28 -24.66 27.26 37.16
CA ASP A 28 -25.39 28.43 37.69
C ASP A 28 -26.35 28.09 38.85
N TYR A 29 -26.61 26.80 39.12
CA TYR A 29 -27.53 26.33 40.17
C TYR A 29 -26.86 25.82 41.47
N GLY A 30 -25.60 26.19 41.75
CA GLY A 30 -24.99 26.01 43.08
C GLY A 30 -24.19 24.72 43.31
N ILE A 31 -23.72 24.06 42.24
CA ILE A 31 -22.75 22.97 42.34
C ILE A 31 -21.35 23.54 42.05
N GLU A 32 -20.40 23.36 42.97
CA GLU A 32 -19.01 23.75 42.76
C GLU A 32 -18.41 23.02 41.55
N PRO A 33 -17.96 23.73 40.49
CA PRO A 33 -17.44 23.13 39.27
C PRO A 33 -16.28 22.17 39.51
N ASP A 34 -15.43 22.48 40.50
CA ASP A 34 -14.25 21.69 40.85
C ASP A 34 -14.62 20.33 41.45
N LEU A 35 -15.68 20.27 42.28
CA LEU A 35 -16.17 19.03 42.89
C LEU A 35 -16.83 18.12 41.85
N TRP A 36 -17.55 18.73 40.90
CA TRP A 36 -18.24 17.99 39.84
C TRP A 36 -17.28 17.45 38.77
N LEU A 37 -16.29 18.25 38.35
CA LEU A 37 -15.25 17.84 37.39
C LEU A 37 -14.31 16.77 37.98
N SER A 38 -13.93 16.90 39.26
CA SER A 38 -13.12 15.89 39.93
C SER A 38 -13.87 14.56 40.11
N GLY A 39 -15.17 14.61 40.46
CA GLY A 39 -16.04 13.43 40.50
C GLY A 39 -16.17 12.74 39.15
N LEU A 40 -16.32 13.51 38.05
CA LEU A 40 -16.42 12.97 36.70
C LEU A 40 -15.09 12.38 36.21
N ALA A 41 -13.95 13.02 36.53
CA ALA A 41 -12.63 12.49 36.22
C ALA A 41 -12.36 11.17 36.96
N VAL A 42 -12.67 11.08 38.25
CA VAL A 42 -12.55 9.84 39.04
C VAL A 42 -13.51 8.78 38.52
N GLY A 43 -14.76 9.15 38.20
CA GLY A 43 -15.77 8.26 37.62
C GLY A 43 -15.37 7.73 36.24
N PHE A 44 -14.75 8.55 35.40
CA PHE A 44 -14.24 8.12 34.09
C PHE A 44 -13.04 7.20 34.23
N LEU A 45 -12.11 7.49 35.15
CA LEU A 45 -10.99 6.60 35.46
C LEU A 45 -11.47 5.26 36.02
N ALA A 46 -12.48 5.27 36.90
CA ALA A 46 -13.11 4.06 37.43
C ALA A 46 -13.88 3.29 36.34
N PHE A 47 -14.58 4.00 35.43
CA PHE A 47 -15.23 3.40 34.27
C PHE A 47 -14.23 2.73 33.34
N LEU A 48 -13.12 3.40 32.99
CA LEU A 48 -12.04 2.79 32.22
C LEU A 48 -11.47 1.56 32.92
N ALA A 49 -11.24 1.65 34.24
CA ALA A 49 -10.74 0.53 35.05
C ALA A 49 -11.77 -0.62 35.18
N ALA A 50 -13.07 -0.36 35.13
CA ALA A 50 -14.14 -1.36 35.22
C ALA A 50 -14.50 -1.98 33.85
N VAL A 51 -14.38 -1.20 32.78
CA VAL A 51 -14.54 -1.66 31.40
C VAL A 51 -13.34 -2.51 30.98
N ASP A 52 -12.17 -2.33 31.59
CA ASP A 52 -10.97 -3.14 31.37
C ASP A 52 -11.23 -4.65 31.58
N PRO A 53 -11.73 -5.15 32.74
CA PRO A 53 -12.15 -6.54 32.92
C PRO A 53 -13.27 -7.00 31.96
N TRP A 54 -14.19 -6.12 31.57
CA TRP A 54 -15.34 -6.47 30.73
C TRP A 54 -14.98 -6.60 29.23
N LEU A 55 -14.08 -5.74 28.74
CA LEU A 55 -13.37 -5.92 27.48
C LEU A 55 -12.45 -7.16 27.52
N HIS A 56 -11.93 -7.49 28.70
CA HIS A 56 -11.06 -8.63 28.97
C HIS A 56 -11.77 -9.92 29.41
N ARG A 57 -13.11 -10.00 29.41
CA ARG A 57 -13.81 -11.30 29.26
C ARG A 57 -13.60 -11.80 27.82
N ARG A 58 -12.34 -12.01 27.47
CA ARG A 58 -11.88 -12.95 26.47
C ARG A 58 -12.06 -14.29 27.16
N LYS A 59 -12.99 -15.13 26.68
CA LYS A 59 -12.60 -16.53 26.56
C LYS A 59 -11.25 -16.46 25.86
N ALA A 60 -10.17 -16.92 26.50
CA ALA A 60 -8.91 -17.11 25.79
C ALA A 60 -9.31 -17.81 24.50
N ALA A 61 -9.26 -17.09 23.37
CA ALA A 61 -9.45 -17.74 22.09
C ALA A 61 -8.33 -18.76 22.11
N GLY A 62 -8.69 -20.04 22.15
CA GLY A 62 -7.71 -21.11 22.16
C GLY A 62 -6.76 -20.95 20.97
N LEU A 63 -5.79 -21.84 20.91
CA LEU A 63 -5.15 -22.10 19.62
C LEU A 63 -6.24 -22.32 18.57
N ALA A 64 -5.99 -21.82 17.35
CA ALA A 64 -6.93 -22.03 16.26
C ALA A 64 -7.23 -23.53 16.14
N THR A 65 -8.52 -23.90 16.21
CA THR A 65 -8.97 -25.26 15.93
C THR A 65 -8.90 -25.52 14.43
N ASP A 66 -8.91 -26.78 14.01
CA ASP A 66 -8.89 -27.13 12.59
C ASP A 66 -10.06 -26.49 11.83
N ASP A 67 -11.25 -26.43 12.42
CA ASP A 67 -12.41 -25.73 11.83
C ASP A 67 -12.16 -24.23 11.60
N ASN A 68 -11.47 -23.57 12.54
CA ASN A 68 -11.11 -22.16 12.41
C ASN A 68 -10.07 -21.96 11.31
N LEU A 69 -9.11 -22.88 11.19
CA LEU A 69 -8.09 -22.86 10.15
C LEU A 69 -8.67 -23.14 8.77
N ASP A 70 -9.64 -24.07 8.66
CA ASP A 70 -10.37 -24.32 7.42
C ASP A 70 -11.23 -23.12 7.01
N ALA A 71 -11.86 -22.45 7.99
CA ALA A 71 -12.57 -21.20 7.74
C ALA A 71 -11.61 -20.08 7.31
N ALA A 72 -10.43 -19.98 7.93
CA ALA A 72 -9.39 -19.02 7.55
C ALA A 72 -8.86 -19.30 6.13
N ALA A 73 -8.60 -20.56 5.79
CA ALA A 73 -8.14 -20.99 4.47
C ALA A 73 -9.18 -20.70 3.39
N ARG A 74 -10.45 -21.01 3.62
CA ARG A 74 -11.55 -20.66 2.69
C ARG A 74 -11.68 -19.15 2.49
N ALA A 75 -11.64 -18.38 3.58
CA ALA A 75 -11.70 -16.92 3.50
C ALA A 75 -10.49 -16.33 2.76
N LEU A 76 -9.31 -16.89 2.99
CA LEU A 76 -8.07 -16.52 2.29
C LEU A 76 -8.15 -16.85 0.80
N ALA A 77 -8.63 -18.05 0.43
CA ALA A 77 -8.79 -18.45 -0.96
C ALA A 77 -9.71 -17.50 -1.73
N VAL A 78 -10.86 -17.12 -1.14
CA VAL A 78 -11.78 -16.14 -1.75
C VAL A 78 -11.13 -14.76 -1.89
N ALA A 79 -10.41 -14.29 -0.87
CA ALA A 79 -9.72 -13.01 -0.91
C ALA A 79 -8.63 -12.98 -2.00
N LEU A 80 -7.82 -14.04 -2.09
CA LEU A 80 -6.77 -14.19 -3.10
C LEU A 80 -7.37 -14.31 -4.51
N HIS A 81 -8.47 -15.05 -4.67
CA HIS A 81 -9.14 -15.19 -5.96
C HIS A 81 -9.65 -13.84 -6.46
N SER A 82 -10.34 -13.09 -5.60
CA SER A 82 -10.82 -11.75 -5.93
C SER A 82 -9.65 -10.82 -6.29
N GLN A 83 -8.56 -10.85 -5.51
CA GLN A 83 -7.38 -10.02 -5.73
C GLN A 83 -6.72 -10.33 -7.07
N TRP A 84 -6.42 -11.60 -7.36
CA TRP A 84 -5.71 -11.97 -8.58
C TRP A 84 -6.60 -11.90 -9.83
N THR A 85 -7.91 -12.12 -9.71
CA THR A 85 -8.85 -11.91 -10.83
C THR A 85 -8.97 -10.43 -11.17
N GLU A 86 -9.02 -9.56 -10.17
CA GLU A 86 -9.00 -8.10 -10.38
C GLU A 86 -7.67 -7.67 -11.02
N GLU A 87 -6.53 -8.16 -10.51
CA GLU A 87 -5.21 -7.92 -11.09
C GLU A 87 -5.08 -8.44 -12.53
N CYS A 88 -5.65 -9.61 -12.85
CA CYS A 88 -5.64 -10.20 -14.19
C CYS A 88 -6.43 -9.34 -15.18
N ARG A 89 -7.61 -8.87 -14.75
CA ARG A 89 -8.45 -7.94 -15.51
C ARG A 89 -7.72 -6.61 -15.74
N ASP A 90 -7.09 -6.06 -14.71
CA ASP A 90 -6.31 -4.82 -14.80
C ASP A 90 -5.09 -4.95 -15.72
N ARG A 91 -4.52 -6.15 -15.82
CA ARG A 91 -3.43 -6.46 -16.77
C ARG A 91 -3.91 -6.65 -18.21
N GLY A 92 -5.22 -6.64 -18.46
CA GLY A 92 -5.79 -6.91 -19.79
C GLY A 92 -5.57 -8.36 -20.24
N LEU A 93 -5.36 -9.27 -19.29
CA LEU A 93 -5.19 -10.70 -19.51
C LEU A 93 -6.53 -11.43 -19.29
N GLY A 94 -7.61 -10.86 -19.83
CA GLY A 94 -8.99 -11.36 -19.67
C GLY A 94 -9.25 -12.64 -20.48
N GLU A 95 -10.49 -12.85 -20.93
CA GLU A 95 -10.96 -14.11 -21.55
C GLU A 95 -10.11 -14.62 -22.73
N ASP A 96 -9.39 -13.75 -23.45
CA ASP A 96 -8.49 -14.10 -24.55
C ASP A 96 -7.02 -13.87 -24.17
N ILE A 97 -6.46 -14.77 -23.36
CA ILE A 97 -5.09 -14.68 -22.85
C ILE A 97 -4.10 -14.98 -23.99
N LEU A 98 -2.97 -14.25 -24.03
CA LEU A 98 -1.79 -14.64 -24.80
C LEU A 98 -1.44 -16.10 -24.50
N ASP A 99 -1.56 -16.98 -25.49
CA ASP A 99 -1.39 -18.41 -25.29
C ASP A 99 0.09 -18.74 -25.13
N LEU A 100 0.60 -18.64 -23.90
CA LEU A 100 2.00 -18.87 -23.60
C LEU A 100 2.34 -20.35 -23.77
N HIS A 101 3.13 -20.68 -24.78
CA HIS A 101 3.66 -22.02 -24.93
C HIS A 101 4.83 -22.27 -23.98
N TRP A 102 4.86 -23.49 -23.47
CA TRP A 102 5.92 -23.98 -22.63
C TRP A 102 6.26 -25.43 -22.98
N SER A 103 7.49 -25.83 -22.73
CA SER A 103 7.90 -27.23 -22.79
C SER A 103 8.48 -27.65 -21.46
N SER A 104 7.99 -28.76 -20.93
CA SER A 104 8.71 -29.47 -19.86
C SER A 104 10.02 -30.01 -20.40
N LEU A 105 11.09 -30.01 -19.60
CA LEU A 105 12.34 -30.71 -19.91
C LEU A 105 12.12 -32.22 -20.14
N ASN A 106 11.02 -32.77 -19.62
CA ASN A 106 10.55 -34.12 -19.91
C ASN A 106 9.76 -34.25 -21.24
N GLY A 107 9.84 -33.24 -22.12
CA GLY A 107 9.44 -33.31 -23.53
C GLY A 107 7.95 -33.09 -23.82
N ARG A 108 7.15 -32.64 -22.84
CA ARG A 108 5.72 -32.37 -23.07
C ARG A 108 5.48 -30.89 -23.31
N PRO A 109 5.12 -30.47 -24.54
CA PRO A 109 4.67 -29.12 -24.79
C PRO A 109 3.29 -28.92 -24.14
N GLY A 110 3.04 -27.71 -23.67
CA GLY A 110 1.76 -27.29 -23.15
C GLY A 110 1.54 -25.81 -23.38
N ARG A 111 0.27 -25.43 -23.22
CA ARG A 111 -0.23 -24.07 -23.40
C ARG A 111 -0.68 -23.49 -22.07
N SER A 112 -1.00 -22.20 -22.06
CA SER A 112 -1.35 -21.46 -20.84
C SER A 112 -2.54 -22.06 -20.08
N ASP A 113 -3.52 -22.60 -20.81
CA ASP A 113 -4.71 -23.29 -20.30
C ASP A 113 -4.39 -24.63 -19.61
N ALA A 114 -3.35 -25.31 -20.08
CA ALA A 114 -2.93 -26.62 -19.59
C ALA A 114 -2.07 -26.54 -18.31
N VAL A 115 -1.73 -25.34 -17.82
CA VAL A 115 -0.80 -25.16 -16.69
C VAL A 115 -1.33 -25.77 -15.39
N VAL A 116 -2.64 -25.67 -15.13
CA VAL A 116 -3.27 -26.26 -13.94
C VAL A 116 -3.16 -27.77 -13.99
N GLY A 117 -3.43 -28.38 -15.16
CA GLY A 117 -3.28 -29.82 -15.36
C GLY A 117 -1.83 -30.29 -15.24
N ALA A 118 -0.84 -29.45 -15.60
CA ALA A 118 0.57 -29.74 -15.37
C ALA A 118 0.91 -29.79 -13.87
N PHE A 119 0.40 -28.83 -13.09
CA PHE A 119 0.59 -28.79 -11.65
C PHE A 119 -0.15 -29.93 -10.92
N GLU A 120 -1.34 -30.31 -11.36
CA GLU A 120 -2.08 -31.46 -10.82
C GLU A 120 -1.32 -32.78 -11.01
N ARG A 121 -0.58 -32.93 -12.12
CA ARG A 121 0.30 -34.09 -12.35
C ARG A 121 1.56 -34.04 -11.50
N GLN A 122 2.16 -32.86 -11.36
CA GLN A 122 3.36 -32.66 -10.58
C GLN A 122 3.24 -31.38 -9.76
N SER A 123 3.02 -31.54 -8.45
CA SER A 123 2.76 -30.43 -7.53
C SER A 123 3.98 -29.55 -7.25
N ARG A 124 5.11 -29.79 -7.94
CA ARG A 124 6.33 -28.98 -7.86
C ARG A 124 6.80 -28.61 -9.26
N LEU A 125 6.78 -27.32 -9.58
CA LEU A 125 7.12 -26.81 -10.91
C LEU A 125 8.10 -25.63 -10.81
N VAL A 126 9.09 -25.59 -11.70
CA VAL A 126 9.96 -24.43 -11.89
C VAL A 126 9.74 -23.86 -13.28
N PHE A 127 9.14 -22.68 -13.40
CA PHE A 127 9.00 -21.98 -14.66
C PHE A 127 10.25 -21.16 -14.95
N VAL A 128 11.03 -21.59 -15.94
CA VAL A 128 12.19 -20.87 -16.44
C VAL A 128 11.85 -20.20 -17.77
N GLY A 129 12.46 -19.06 -18.07
CA GLY A 129 12.25 -18.39 -19.35
C GLY A 129 12.96 -17.05 -19.43
N GLU A 130 13.08 -16.51 -20.64
CA GLU A 130 13.73 -15.23 -20.88
C GLU A 130 13.04 -14.05 -20.18
N ALA A 131 13.76 -12.93 -20.06
CA ALA A 131 13.16 -11.69 -19.58
C ALA A 131 11.97 -11.31 -20.48
N GLY A 132 10.79 -11.09 -19.86
CA GLY A 132 9.57 -10.77 -20.60
C GLY A 132 8.77 -11.97 -21.13
N ALA A 133 9.24 -13.22 -20.99
CA ALA A 133 8.55 -14.43 -21.48
C ALA A 133 7.22 -14.79 -20.76
N GLY A 134 6.70 -13.91 -19.89
CA GLY A 134 5.42 -14.15 -19.21
C GLY A 134 5.48 -14.99 -17.92
N LYS A 135 6.66 -15.19 -17.31
CA LYS A 135 6.83 -15.94 -16.04
C LYS A 135 5.86 -15.52 -14.92
N SER A 136 5.81 -14.22 -14.63
CA SER A 136 4.88 -13.68 -13.61
C SER A 136 3.41 -13.81 -14.05
N THR A 137 3.15 -13.83 -15.36
CA THR A 137 1.80 -14.04 -15.90
C THR A 137 1.36 -15.48 -15.69
N ILE A 138 2.19 -16.47 -16.05
CA ILE A 138 1.84 -17.88 -15.87
C ILE A 138 1.69 -18.25 -14.39
N ALA A 139 2.52 -17.69 -13.49
CA ALA A 139 2.37 -17.91 -12.05
C ALA A 139 1.04 -17.36 -11.52
N MET A 140 0.59 -16.21 -12.03
CA MET A 140 -0.70 -15.63 -11.67
C MET A 140 -1.88 -16.44 -12.24
N LEU A 141 -1.81 -16.85 -13.51
CA LEU A 141 -2.83 -17.69 -14.15
C LEU A 141 -2.97 -19.05 -13.47
N LEU A 142 -1.84 -19.66 -13.09
CA LEU A 142 -1.83 -20.88 -12.30
C LEU A 142 -2.51 -20.65 -10.94
N THR A 143 -2.20 -19.53 -10.27
CA THR A 143 -2.82 -19.18 -8.98
C THR A 143 -4.33 -19.06 -9.11
N ILE A 144 -4.83 -18.34 -10.12
CA ILE A 144 -6.27 -18.17 -10.38
C ILE A 144 -6.91 -19.51 -10.70
N GLY A 145 -6.35 -20.29 -11.63
CA GLY A 145 -6.91 -21.58 -12.03
C GLY A 145 -6.94 -22.63 -10.91
N LEU A 146 -5.97 -22.59 -9.98
CA LEU A 146 -6.00 -23.43 -8.77
C LEU A 146 -7.05 -22.95 -7.76
N LEU A 147 -7.27 -21.64 -7.65
CA LEU A 147 -8.31 -21.06 -6.79
C LEU A 147 -9.72 -21.29 -7.35
N ASP A 148 -9.91 -21.29 -8.67
CA ASP A 148 -11.18 -21.63 -9.33
C ASP A 148 -11.62 -23.06 -9.01
N ARG A 149 -10.67 -23.98 -8.92
CA ARG A 149 -10.90 -25.40 -8.61
C ARG A 149 -10.82 -25.71 -7.10
N PHE A 150 -10.69 -24.69 -6.26
CA PHE A 150 -10.49 -24.89 -4.82
C PHE A 150 -11.76 -25.42 -4.16
N THR A 151 -11.75 -26.72 -3.81
CA THR A 151 -12.83 -27.39 -3.07
C THR A 151 -12.45 -27.69 -1.61
N GLY A 152 -11.19 -27.45 -1.25
CA GLY A 152 -10.58 -27.75 0.04
C GLY A 152 -9.12 -28.20 -0.14
N GLY A 153 -8.28 -28.00 0.87
CA GLY A 153 -6.85 -28.34 0.81
C GLY A 153 -5.93 -27.11 0.94
N PRO A 154 -4.66 -27.21 0.51
CA PRO A 154 -3.70 -26.14 0.69
C PRO A 154 -3.94 -25.00 -0.31
N VAL A 155 -4.07 -23.78 0.19
CA VAL A 155 -4.33 -22.58 -0.61
C VAL A 155 -3.04 -22.12 -1.32
N PRO A 156 -3.04 -21.87 -2.64
CA PRO A 156 -1.89 -21.29 -3.33
C PRO A 156 -1.69 -19.82 -2.91
N PHE A 157 -0.47 -19.45 -2.53
CA PHE A 157 -0.13 -18.07 -2.18
C PHE A 157 1.03 -17.55 -3.02
N LEU A 158 0.70 -16.66 -3.96
CA LEU A 158 1.65 -16.02 -4.87
C LEU A 158 2.44 -14.92 -4.17
N LEU A 159 3.77 -15.07 -4.14
CA LEU A 159 4.70 -14.25 -3.38
C LEU A 159 5.86 -13.79 -4.26
N SER A 160 6.19 -12.50 -4.23
CA SER A 160 7.37 -11.98 -4.93
C SER A 160 8.65 -12.12 -4.10
N LEU A 161 9.63 -12.85 -4.63
CA LEU A 161 10.94 -13.08 -4.00
C LEU A 161 11.80 -11.81 -3.88
N SER A 162 11.47 -10.76 -4.63
CA SER A 162 12.13 -9.43 -4.53
C SER A 162 12.13 -8.84 -3.12
N THR A 163 11.20 -9.27 -2.28
CA THR A 163 11.03 -8.72 -0.93
C THR A 163 11.55 -9.64 0.18
N TRP A 164 12.15 -10.76 -0.18
CA TRP A 164 12.79 -11.68 0.75
C TRP A 164 14.30 -11.47 0.72
N ASP A 165 14.89 -11.32 1.90
CA ASP A 165 16.35 -11.36 2.05
C ASP A 165 16.71 -12.67 2.76
N PRO A 166 17.36 -13.62 2.05
CA PRO A 166 17.75 -14.90 2.61
C PRO A 166 18.60 -14.77 3.88
N ASP A 167 19.43 -13.73 4.02
CA ASP A 167 20.29 -13.60 5.20
C ASP A 167 19.55 -13.09 6.44
N ALA A 168 18.48 -12.32 6.24
CA ALA A 168 17.78 -11.64 7.33
C ALA A 168 16.66 -12.48 7.96
N GLU A 169 15.95 -13.29 7.17
CA GLU A 169 14.73 -13.97 7.60
C GLU A 169 14.57 -15.35 6.92
N ASP A 170 14.08 -16.35 7.68
CA ASP A 170 13.70 -17.65 7.11
C ASP A 170 12.47 -17.52 6.18
N VAL A 171 12.42 -18.33 5.12
CA VAL A 171 11.36 -18.22 4.10
C VAL A 171 9.95 -18.48 4.66
N ARG A 172 9.79 -19.36 5.66
CA ARG A 172 8.47 -19.57 6.28
C ARG A 172 8.09 -18.41 7.18
N THR A 173 9.04 -17.86 7.94
CA THR A 173 8.81 -16.65 8.75
C THR A 173 8.45 -15.46 7.86
N TRP A 174 9.15 -15.30 6.74
CA TRP A 174 8.85 -14.30 5.72
C TRP A 174 7.45 -14.48 5.12
N MET A 175 7.09 -15.71 4.75
CA MET A 175 5.75 -16.05 4.23
C MET A 175 4.65 -15.73 5.25
N THR A 176 4.82 -16.11 6.52
CA THR A 176 3.86 -15.79 7.59
C THR A 176 3.73 -14.29 7.80
N ARG A 177 4.86 -13.56 7.77
CA ARG A 177 4.84 -12.10 7.85
C ARG A 177 4.07 -11.48 6.69
N ARG A 178 4.30 -11.94 5.46
CA ARG A 178 3.59 -11.51 4.24
C ARG A 178 2.10 -11.78 4.34
N LEU A 179 1.72 -12.97 4.79
CA LEU A 179 0.33 -13.35 5.01
C LEU A 179 -0.39 -12.35 5.94
N TYR A 180 0.26 -11.95 7.03
CA TYR A 180 -0.29 -10.98 7.98
C TYR A 180 -0.23 -9.52 7.51
N GLU A 181 0.67 -9.18 6.59
CA GLU A 181 0.78 -7.85 5.98
C GLU A 181 -0.28 -7.65 4.89
N GLU A 182 -0.49 -8.65 4.04
CA GLU A 182 -1.41 -8.63 2.89
C GLU A 182 -2.85 -8.96 3.31
N HIS A 183 -3.02 -9.82 4.32
CA HIS A 183 -4.33 -10.17 4.88
C HIS A 183 -4.39 -9.92 6.40
N PRO A 184 -4.42 -8.64 6.84
CA PRO A 184 -4.35 -8.28 8.26
C PRO A 184 -5.43 -8.91 9.14
N ALA A 185 -6.56 -9.28 8.56
CA ALA A 185 -7.69 -9.74 9.34
C ALA A 185 -7.68 -11.26 9.64
N LEU A 186 -6.64 -11.97 9.19
CA LEU A 186 -6.18 -13.22 9.82
C LEU A 186 -5.71 -13.01 11.28
N ARG A 187 -5.43 -11.77 11.69
CA ARG A 187 -5.16 -11.42 13.09
C ARG A 187 -6.43 -11.37 13.94
N ASN A 188 -7.61 -11.57 13.36
CA ASN A 188 -8.86 -11.57 14.12
C ASN A 188 -9.02 -12.88 14.90
N THR A 189 -8.53 -12.86 16.13
CA THR A 189 -8.56 -14.02 17.03
C THR A 189 -9.98 -14.46 17.43
N GLU A 190 -10.99 -13.60 17.27
CA GLU A 190 -12.39 -13.97 17.52
C GLU A 190 -12.95 -14.90 16.43
N LEU A 191 -12.50 -14.73 15.19
CA LEU A 191 -12.97 -15.52 14.04
C LEU A 191 -12.07 -16.73 13.75
N TYR A 192 -10.75 -16.56 13.83
CA TYR A 192 -9.79 -17.56 13.36
C TYR A 192 -8.93 -18.16 14.46
N GLY A 193 -9.09 -17.72 15.72
CA GLY A 193 -8.23 -18.13 16.83
C GLY A 193 -6.87 -17.42 16.84
N SER A 194 -6.08 -17.69 17.87
CA SER A 194 -4.73 -17.14 17.98
C SER A 194 -3.76 -17.82 17.01
N TYR A 195 -2.81 -17.06 16.46
CA TYR A 195 -1.76 -17.56 15.54
C TYR A 195 -2.26 -18.26 14.28
N ALA A 196 -3.44 -17.89 13.77
CA ALA A 196 -4.02 -18.52 12.58
C ALA A 196 -3.08 -18.51 11.37
N GLY A 197 -2.37 -17.41 11.12
CA GLY A 197 -1.42 -17.31 10.01
C GLY A 197 -0.18 -18.18 10.19
N ASP A 198 0.36 -18.25 11.40
CA ASP A 198 1.48 -19.15 11.72
C ASP A 198 1.06 -20.62 11.53
N LEU A 199 -0.11 -21.00 12.05
CA LEU A 199 -0.65 -22.36 11.95
C LEU A 199 -1.01 -22.73 10.50
N LEU A 200 -1.48 -21.80 9.68
CA LEU A 200 -1.73 -22.03 8.26
C LEU A 200 -0.45 -22.44 7.50
N VAL A 201 0.69 -21.81 7.83
CA VAL A 201 1.99 -22.13 7.22
C VAL A 201 2.59 -23.39 7.83
N GLU A 202 2.58 -23.53 9.16
CA GLU A 202 3.13 -24.70 9.87
C GLU A 202 2.40 -26.00 9.51
N GLN A 203 1.06 -25.97 9.45
CA GLN A 203 0.23 -27.11 9.08
C GLN A 203 0.11 -27.30 7.55
N ARG A 204 0.83 -26.51 6.74
CA ARG A 204 0.86 -26.63 5.27
C ARG A 204 -0.53 -26.49 4.64
N ARG A 205 -1.42 -25.70 5.25
CA ARG A 205 -2.73 -25.31 4.71
C ARG A 205 -2.60 -24.21 3.65
N VAL A 206 -1.40 -23.67 3.46
CA VAL A 206 -1.03 -22.73 2.42
C VAL A 206 0.29 -23.20 1.83
N PHE A 207 0.46 -23.11 0.51
CA PHE A 207 1.71 -23.42 -0.16
C PHE A 207 2.17 -22.25 -1.05
N PRO A 208 3.49 -22.08 -1.22
CA PRO A 208 4.02 -20.90 -1.91
C PRO A 208 4.10 -21.09 -3.43
N ILE A 209 3.72 -20.03 -4.15
CA ILE A 209 4.08 -19.79 -5.54
C ILE A 209 5.06 -18.61 -5.53
N LEU A 210 6.34 -18.89 -5.75
CA LEU A 210 7.45 -17.94 -5.59
C LEU A 210 7.81 -17.33 -6.94
N ASP A 211 7.53 -16.03 -7.11
CA ASP A 211 7.80 -15.30 -8.35
C ASP A 211 9.10 -14.49 -8.26
N GLY A 212 10.06 -14.84 -9.11
CA GLY A 212 11.23 -14.03 -9.45
C GLY A 212 12.48 -14.35 -8.63
N LEU A 213 13.01 -15.57 -8.71
CA LEU A 213 14.33 -15.92 -8.14
C LEU A 213 15.44 -15.01 -8.71
N ASP A 214 15.28 -14.58 -9.96
CA ASP A 214 16.19 -13.67 -10.67
C ASP A 214 16.37 -12.32 -9.97
N ARG A 215 15.39 -11.92 -9.17
CA ARG A 215 15.40 -10.65 -8.42
C ARG A 215 16.24 -10.70 -7.14
N ILE A 216 16.66 -11.89 -6.70
CA ILE A 216 17.60 -12.03 -5.58
C ILE A 216 19.01 -11.74 -6.12
N PRO A 217 19.86 -10.99 -5.39
CA PRO A 217 21.24 -10.74 -5.82
C PRO A 217 22.00 -12.04 -6.12
N ALA A 218 22.77 -12.07 -7.22
CA ALA A 218 23.43 -13.28 -7.74
C ALA A 218 24.16 -14.10 -6.68
N GLY A 219 24.95 -13.45 -5.81
CA GLY A 219 25.71 -14.12 -4.74
C GLY A 219 24.87 -14.79 -3.64
N LYS A 220 23.54 -14.56 -3.60
CA LYS A 220 22.62 -15.13 -2.61
C LYS A 220 21.65 -16.16 -3.20
N ARG A 221 21.56 -16.32 -4.53
CA ARG A 221 20.54 -17.15 -5.19
C ARG A 221 20.65 -18.63 -4.83
N ALA A 222 21.86 -19.19 -4.84
CA ALA A 222 22.09 -20.59 -4.47
C ALA A 222 21.67 -20.87 -3.01
N GLN A 223 22.10 -20.00 -2.08
CA GLN A 223 21.71 -20.09 -0.67
C GLN A 223 20.19 -19.94 -0.48
N ALA A 224 19.56 -19.05 -1.25
CA ALA A 224 18.11 -18.88 -1.24
C ALA A 224 17.40 -20.19 -1.64
N LEU A 225 17.87 -20.85 -2.70
CA LEU A 225 17.29 -22.10 -3.19
C LEU A 225 17.49 -23.27 -2.22
N GLU A 226 18.66 -23.38 -1.59
CA GLU A 226 18.92 -24.35 -0.53
C GLU A 226 17.96 -24.17 0.66
N ARG A 227 17.71 -22.92 1.06
CA ARG A 227 16.77 -22.62 2.15
C ARG A 227 15.33 -22.95 1.76
N ILE A 228 14.93 -22.68 0.52
CA ILE A 228 13.61 -23.09 -0.02
C ILE A 228 13.47 -24.62 0.03
N ASN A 229 14.47 -25.36 -0.45
CA ASN A 229 14.48 -26.83 -0.41
C ASN A 229 14.39 -27.38 1.02
N ARG A 230 15.08 -26.76 1.98
CA ARG A 230 15.03 -27.13 3.40
C ARG A 230 13.67 -26.81 4.03
N ALA A 231 13.06 -25.70 3.64
CA ALA A 231 11.80 -25.24 4.20
C ALA A 231 10.58 -26.02 3.68
N PHE A 232 10.63 -26.44 2.41
CA PHE A 232 9.53 -27.11 1.71
C PHE A 232 9.96 -28.48 1.16
N PRO A 233 9.80 -29.56 1.94
CA PRO A 233 10.09 -30.93 1.52
C PRO A 233 9.33 -31.33 0.25
N VAL A 234 9.78 -32.41 -0.42
CA VAL A 234 9.18 -32.92 -1.67
C VAL A 234 7.67 -33.19 -1.58
N SER A 235 7.16 -33.51 -0.38
CA SER A 235 5.73 -33.72 -0.14
C SER A 235 4.87 -32.44 -0.21
N VAL A 236 5.50 -31.26 -0.24
CA VAL A 236 4.82 -29.96 -0.21
C VAL A 236 4.78 -29.38 -1.62
N PRO A 237 3.62 -28.91 -2.10
CA PRO A 237 3.56 -28.25 -3.38
C PRO A 237 4.39 -26.95 -3.39
N LEU A 238 5.06 -26.67 -4.51
CA LEU A 238 5.93 -25.51 -4.66
C LEU A 238 5.99 -25.10 -6.11
N VAL A 239 5.73 -23.82 -6.40
CA VAL A 239 6.02 -23.27 -7.73
C VAL A 239 7.09 -22.19 -7.59
N LEU A 240 8.04 -22.16 -8.51
CA LEU A 240 9.12 -21.19 -8.56
C LEU A 240 9.21 -20.61 -9.98
N THR A 241 9.48 -19.32 -10.12
CA THR A 241 9.83 -18.71 -11.40
C THR A 241 11.24 -18.14 -11.38
N SER A 242 11.98 -18.29 -12.48
CA SER A 242 13.34 -17.76 -12.63
C SER A 242 13.69 -17.51 -14.09
N ARG A 243 14.75 -16.74 -14.35
CA ARG A 243 15.39 -16.75 -15.69
C ARG A 243 16.18 -18.04 -15.89
N VAL A 244 16.35 -18.44 -17.16
CA VAL A 244 17.02 -19.69 -17.55
C VAL A 244 18.47 -19.67 -17.04
N ASP A 245 19.27 -18.71 -17.50
CA ASP A 245 20.68 -18.58 -17.13
C ASP A 245 20.85 -18.48 -15.61
N GLU A 246 20.09 -17.60 -14.98
CA GLU A 246 20.21 -17.33 -13.54
C GLU A 246 19.77 -18.51 -12.66
N PHE A 247 18.92 -19.41 -13.17
CA PHE A 247 18.58 -20.66 -12.49
C PHE A 247 19.70 -21.68 -12.62
N HIS A 248 20.23 -21.87 -13.83
CA HIS A 248 21.34 -22.79 -14.09
C HIS A 248 22.62 -22.39 -13.35
N GLU A 249 22.93 -21.09 -13.28
CA GLU A 249 24.07 -20.54 -12.53
C GLU A 249 24.05 -20.88 -11.04
N THR A 250 22.88 -21.16 -10.46
CA THR A 250 22.81 -21.53 -9.03
C THR A 250 23.45 -22.88 -8.74
N GLY A 251 23.48 -23.80 -9.72
CA GLY A 251 23.96 -25.18 -9.55
C GLY A 251 23.16 -26.01 -8.53
N VAL A 252 22.00 -25.54 -8.08
CA VAL A 252 21.16 -26.20 -7.07
C VAL A 252 19.82 -26.56 -7.71
N ASP A 253 19.46 -27.84 -7.66
CA ASP A 253 18.16 -28.29 -8.18
C ASP A 253 17.04 -28.15 -7.14
N VAL A 254 15.81 -27.94 -7.62
CA VAL A 254 14.61 -27.99 -6.77
C VAL A 254 14.15 -29.43 -6.68
N ALA A 255 14.32 -30.05 -5.51
CA ALA A 255 14.03 -31.47 -5.33
C ALA A 255 12.58 -31.82 -5.70
N GLY A 256 12.42 -32.78 -6.61
CA GLY A 256 11.12 -33.29 -7.08
C GLY A 256 10.33 -32.34 -7.98
N ALA A 257 10.93 -31.23 -8.45
CA ALA A 257 10.27 -30.31 -9.36
C ALA A 257 10.50 -30.64 -10.83
N ASP A 258 9.48 -30.44 -11.66
CA ASP A 258 9.64 -30.44 -13.12
C ASP A 258 10.01 -29.02 -13.56
N VAL A 259 11.04 -28.91 -14.38
CA VAL A 259 11.49 -27.62 -14.90
C VAL A 259 10.81 -27.41 -16.25
N VAL A 260 10.00 -26.37 -16.31
CA VAL A 260 9.16 -25.99 -17.44
C VAL A 260 9.72 -24.72 -18.05
N GLN A 261 10.15 -24.80 -19.31
CA GLN A 261 10.66 -23.65 -20.03
C GLN A 261 9.54 -22.96 -20.80
N LEU A 262 9.35 -21.67 -20.51
CA LEU A 262 8.57 -20.74 -21.32
C LEU A 262 9.43 -20.26 -22.48
N HIS A 263 8.84 -20.33 -23.66
CA HIS A 263 9.52 -19.97 -24.90
C HIS A 263 9.03 -18.62 -25.43
N PRO A 264 9.82 -17.94 -26.28
CA PRO A 264 9.40 -16.72 -26.95
C PRO A 264 8.27 -17.01 -27.93
N LEU A 265 7.34 -16.07 -28.10
CA LEU A 265 6.15 -16.22 -28.94
C LEU A 265 6.51 -16.49 -30.40
N ASP A 266 5.79 -17.42 -31.01
CA ASP A 266 5.90 -17.67 -32.44
C ASP A 266 5.00 -16.74 -33.26
N HIS A 267 5.20 -16.75 -34.58
CA HIS A 267 4.45 -15.89 -35.50
C HIS A 267 2.96 -16.23 -35.57
N GLU A 268 2.54 -17.47 -35.28
CA GLU A 268 1.14 -17.87 -35.25
C GLU A 268 0.44 -17.34 -34.00
N GLU A 269 1.10 -17.39 -32.85
CA GLU A 269 0.63 -16.86 -31.57
C GLU A 269 0.52 -15.33 -31.62
N ILE A 270 1.52 -14.65 -32.18
CA ILE A 270 1.48 -13.19 -32.39
C ILE A 270 0.26 -12.82 -33.24
N ALA A 271 0.04 -13.54 -34.35
CA ALA A 271 -1.06 -13.27 -35.25
C ALA A 271 -2.43 -13.63 -34.63
N GLY A 272 -2.50 -14.73 -33.88
CA GLY A 272 -3.70 -15.15 -33.16
C GLY A 272 -4.12 -14.11 -32.12
N TYR A 273 -3.17 -13.64 -31.31
CA TYR A 273 -3.42 -12.64 -30.29
C TYR A 273 -3.90 -11.31 -30.89
N LEU A 274 -3.18 -10.79 -31.90
CA LEU A 274 -3.52 -9.50 -32.51
C LEU A 274 -4.85 -9.55 -33.28
N ARG A 275 -5.20 -10.68 -33.91
CA ARG A 275 -6.52 -10.86 -34.53
C ARG A 275 -7.66 -10.92 -33.52
N ALA A 276 -7.44 -11.56 -32.37
CA ALA A 276 -8.46 -11.65 -31.32
C ALA A 276 -8.75 -10.28 -30.66
N HIS A 277 -7.75 -9.39 -30.59
CA HIS A 277 -7.85 -8.10 -29.91
C HIS A 277 -8.15 -6.91 -30.83
N ALA A 278 -8.27 -7.14 -32.14
CA ALA A 278 -8.51 -6.11 -33.14
C ALA A 278 -9.89 -6.31 -33.78
N ASP A 279 -10.58 -5.21 -34.09
CA ASP A 279 -11.74 -5.27 -34.98
C ASP A 279 -11.29 -5.73 -36.39
N PRO A 280 -12.18 -6.25 -37.25
CA PRO A 280 -11.80 -6.79 -38.55
C PRO A 280 -11.03 -5.80 -39.44
N VAL A 281 -11.27 -4.50 -39.31
CA VAL A 281 -10.55 -3.47 -40.10
C VAL A 281 -9.13 -3.33 -39.58
N THR A 282 -8.96 -3.25 -38.26
CA THR A 282 -7.63 -3.19 -37.64
C THR A 282 -6.83 -4.48 -37.88
N ALA A 283 -7.47 -5.66 -37.77
CA ALA A 283 -6.84 -6.94 -38.08
C ALA A 283 -6.33 -7.03 -39.52
N ALA A 284 -7.07 -6.47 -40.49
CA ALA A 284 -6.65 -6.43 -41.89
C ALA A 284 -5.37 -5.59 -42.11
N ARG A 285 -5.16 -4.51 -41.32
CA ARG A 285 -3.94 -3.68 -41.39
C ARG A 285 -2.69 -4.42 -40.91
N TRP A 286 -2.86 -5.46 -40.08
CA TRP A 286 -1.76 -6.28 -39.60
C TRP A 286 -1.35 -7.39 -40.56
N GLU A 287 -2.16 -7.70 -41.58
CA GLU A 287 -1.88 -8.80 -42.50
C GLU A 287 -0.50 -8.71 -43.21
N PRO A 288 -0.02 -7.53 -43.66
CA PRO A 288 1.34 -7.40 -44.19
C PRO A 288 2.44 -7.77 -43.18
N ILE A 289 2.22 -7.47 -41.90
CA ILE A 289 3.15 -7.84 -40.82
C ILE A 289 3.14 -9.36 -40.61
N PHE A 290 1.96 -9.99 -40.59
CA PHE A 290 1.87 -11.45 -40.43
C PHE A 290 2.52 -12.21 -41.58
N LEU A 291 2.38 -11.71 -42.82
CA LEU A 291 3.07 -12.25 -43.98
C LEU A 291 4.60 -12.11 -43.84
N HIS A 292 5.08 -10.97 -43.34
CA HIS A 292 6.51 -10.75 -43.12
C HIS A 292 7.08 -11.64 -42.00
N LEU A 293 6.36 -11.79 -40.88
CA LEU A 293 6.75 -12.66 -39.77
C LEU A 293 6.84 -14.14 -40.19
N ARG A 294 5.99 -14.57 -41.13
CA ARG A 294 6.07 -15.92 -41.73
C ARG A 294 7.25 -16.06 -42.70
N ALA A 295 7.59 -15.01 -43.43
CA ALA A 295 8.68 -15.02 -44.41
C ALA A 295 10.08 -14.91 -43.77
N GLU A 296 10.20 -14.11 -42.70
CA GLU A 296 11.44 -13.89 -41.93
C GLU A 296 11.19 -14.19 -40.43
N PRO A 297 11.05 -15.47 -40.03
CA PRO A 297 10.72 -15.86 -38.64
C PRO A 297 11.82 -15.53 -37.62
N ASP A 298 13.08 -15.45 -38.06
CA ASP A 298 14.22 -15.01 -37.24
C ASP A 298 14.61 -13.54 -37.51
N GLY A 299 13.73 -12.79 -38.17
CA GLY A 299 13.97 -11.39 -38.50
C GLY A 299 13.87 -10.47 -37.29
N ARG A 300 14.43 -9.26 -37.40
CA ARG A 300 14.39 -8.21 -36.36
C ARG A 300 13.00 -7.94 -35.77
N LEU A 301 11.95 -8.05 -36.59
CA LEU A 301 10.58 -7.79 -36.18
C LEU A 301 10.01 -8.95 -35.37
N ALA A 302 10.31 -10.18 -35.77
CA ALA A 302 9.94 -11.38 -35.02
C ALA A 302 10.66 -11.40 -33.67
N ASP A 303 11.95 -11.09 -33.65
CA ASP A 303 12.72 -10.98 -32.42
C ASP A 303 12.18 -9.86 -31.50
N ALA A 304 11.81 -8.70 -32.05
CA ALA A 304 11.20 -7.62 -31.27
C ALA A 304 9.82 -7.99 -30.71
N LEU A 305 8.98 -8.68 -31.50
CA LEU A 305 7.63 -9.10 -31.11
C LEU A 305 7.58 -10.48 -30.43
N SER A 306 8.74 -11.08 -30.14
CA SER A 306 8.85 -12.40 -29.51
C SER A 306 8.38 -12.43 -28.05
N THR A 307 8.16 -11.25 -27.44
CA THR A 307 7.70 -11.15 -26.06
C THR A 307 6.22 -10.77 -26.00
N PRO A 308 5.42 -11.39 -25.09
CA PRO A 308 4.03 -10.98 -24.82
C PRO A 308 3.85 -9.49 -24.61
N LEU A 309 4.84 -8.86 -23.97
CA LEU A 309 4.91 -7.43 -23.78
C LEU A 309 4.95 -6.66 -25.11
N ALA A 310 5.90 -6.98 -25.98
CA ALA A 310 6.06 -6.25 -27.24
C ALA A 310 4.84 -6.40 -28.15
N VAL A 311 4.23 -7.59 -28.21
CA VAL A 311 2.98 -7.82 -28.95
C VAL A 311 1.85 -6.96 -28.40
N TRP A 312 1.68 -6.95 -27.07
CA TRP A 312 0.68 -6.10 -26.42
C TRP A 312 0.90 -4.61 -26.72
N LEU A 313 2.15 -4.13 -26.62
CA LEU A 313 2.51 -2.74 -26.96
C LEU A 313 2.16 -2.40 -28.40
N ALA A 314 2.49 -3.29 -29.33
CA ALA A 314 2.22 -3.11 -30.75
C ALA A 314 0.71 -3.06 -31.00
N GLY A 315 -0.07 -3.95 -30.39
CA GLY A 315 -1.54 -3.94 -30.47
C GLY A 315 -2.16 -2.65 -29.96
N VAL A 316 -1.67 -2.09 -28.84
CA VAL A 316 -2.17 -0.82 -28.29
C VAL A 316 -1.76 0.38 -29.13
N VAL A 317 -0.49 0.47 -29.52
CA VAL A 317 0.06 1.61 -30.29
C VAL A 317 -0.60 1.71 -31.68
N TYR A 318 -0.79 0.57 -32.34
CA TYR A 318 -1.37 0.53 -33.69
C TYR A 318 -2.87 0.21 -33.70
N ALA A 319 -3.57 0.38 -32.58
CA ALA A 319 -5.02 0.22 -32.53
C ALA A 319 -5.76 1.09 -33.57
N TYR A 320 -5.21 2.27 -33.88
CA TYR A 320 -5.74 3.17 -34.92
C TYR A 320 -4.70 3.55 -35.99
N GLY A 321 -3.47 3.08 -35.85
CA GLY A 321 -2.33 3.39 -36.72
C GLY A 321 -2.15 2.42 -37.87
N GLU A 322 -1.03 2.57 -38.59
CA GLU A 322 -0.64 1.72 -39.71
C GLU A 322 0.62 0.91 -39.31
N PRO A 323 0.50 -0.40 -39.01
CA PRO A 323 1.60 -1.22 -38.49
C PRO A 323 2.75 -1.41 -39.48
N SER A 324 2.49 -1.24 -40.78
CA SER A 324 3.48 -1.47 -41.84
C SER A 324 4.71 -0.57 -41.75
N GLU A 325 4.67 0.53 -40.98
CA GLU A 325 5.87 1.33 -40.70
C GLU A 325 6.97 0.56 -39.96
N LEU A 326 6.63 -0.48 -39.19
CA LEU A 326 7.60 -1.35 -38.51
C LEU A 326 8.50 -2.11 -39.49
N LEU A 327 8.07 -2.23 -40.76
CA LEU A 327 8.84 -2.86 -41.83
C LEU A 327 9.92 -1.92 -42.41
N ASP A 328 9.93 -0.63 -42.05
CA ASP A 328 10.94 0.32 -42.53
C ASP A 328 12.32 0.00 -41.93
N ARG A 329 13.26 -0.41 -42.78
CA ARG A 329 14.66 -0.71 -42.41
C ARG A 329 15.49 0.53 -42.11
N GLY A 330 15.12 1.69 -42.67
CA GLY A 330 15.80 2.96 -42.40
C GLY A 330 15.42 3.55 -41.05
N ARG A 331 14.15 3.43 -40.63
CA ARG A 331 13.68 3.94 -39.32
C ARG A 331 13.99 3.00 -38.16
N PHE A 332 13.96 1.68 -38.35
CA PHE A 332 14.04 0.71 -37.25
C PHE A 332 15.11 -0.37 -37.46
N PRO A 333 16.41 -0.04 -37.51
CA PRO A 333 17.46 -0.96 -37.97
C PRO A 333 17.59 -2.25 -37.14
N ASP A 334 17.26 -2.21 -35.86
CA ASP A 334 17.40 -3.33 -34.91
C ASP A 334 16.14 -3.53 -34.05
N ARG A 335 16.11 -4.64 -33.31
CA ARG A 335 15.06 -4.97 -32.33
C ARG A 335 14.86 -3.84 -31.32
N GLN A 336 15.96 -3.28 -30.81
CA GLN A 336 15.94 -2.25 -29.79
C GLN A 336 15.23 -0.96 -30.26
N SER A 337 15.40 -0.58 -31.52
CA SER A 337 14.75 0.59 -32.12
C SER A 337 13.23 0.38 -32.22
N ILE A 338 12.78 -0.84 -32.54
CA ILE A 338 11.36 -1.20 -32.55
C ILE A 338 10.78 -1.11 -31.14
N GLU A 339 11.41 -1.76 -30.16
CA GLU A 339 10.95 -1.73 -28.76
C GLU A 339 10.90 -0.30 -28.19
N CYS A 340 11.94 0.51 -28.47
CA CYS A 340 11.98 1.92 -28.05
C CYS A 340 10.86 2.74 -28.69
N HIS A 341 10.60 2.55 -29.99
CA HIS A 341 9.51 3.23 -30.69
C HIS A 341 8.15 2.87 -30.10
N LEU A 342 7.88 1.57 -29.86
CA LEU A 342 6.63 1.11 -29.27
C LEU A 342 6.39 1.73 -27.88
N VAL A 343 7.42 1.80 -27.04
CA VAL A 343 7.33 2.43 -25.72
C VAL A 343 7.12 3.95 -25.83
N ASP A 344 7.88 4.63 -26.68
CA ASP A 344 7.79 6.08 -26.84
C ASP A 344 6.43 6.47 -27.44
N ALA A 345 5.92 5.68 -28.40
CA ALA A 345 4.60 5.85 -29.00
C ALA A 345 3.46 5.60 -28.00
N LEU A 346 3.59 4.60 -27.10
CA LEU A 346 2.62 4.39 -26.03
C LEU A 346 2.52 5.63 -25.13
N VAL A 347 3.65 6.14 -24.65
CA VAL A 347 3.65 7.31 -23.73
C VAL A 347 3.17 8.57 -24.46
N ALA A 348 3.57 8.78 -25.72
CA ALA A 348 3.14 9.92 -26.51
C ALA A 348 1.65 9.87 -26.87
N GLY A 349 1.12 8.68 -27.16
CA GLY A 349 -0.29 8.45 -27.48
C GLY A 349 -1.21 8.49 -26.25
N ALA A 350 -0.72 8.04 -25.09
CA ALA A 350 -1.50 7.98 -23.86
C ALA A 350 -1.91 9.37 -23.31
N PHE A 351 -1.06 10.39 -23.47
CA PHE A 351 -1.31 11.72 -22.88
C PHE A 351 -1.62 12.78 -23.95
N GLY A 352 -2.28 13.87 -23.55
CA GLY A 352 -2.59 15.04 -24.40
C GLY A 352 -3.69 14.87 -25.44
N ASP A 353 -4.17 13.65 -25.71
CA ASP A 353 -5.34 13.43 -26.55
C ASP A 353 -6.63 13.36 -25.71
N ARG A 354 -7.65 14.12 -26.12
CA ARG A 354 -8.98 14.08 -25.49
C ARG A 354 -9.71 12.77 -25.80
N GLY A 355 -9.47 12.19 -26.98
CA GLY A 355 -10.06 10.91 -27.37
C GLY A 355 -9.59 9.77 -26.48
N ALA A 356 -8.27 9.61 -26.36
CA ALA A 356 -7.65 8.64 -25.46
C ALA A 356 -8.11 8.82 -23.99
N ALA A 357 -8.14 10.07 -23.50
CA ALA A 357 -8.60 10.35 -22.14
C ALA A 357 -10.08 9.97 -21.91
N HIS A 358 -10.95 10.23 -22.88
CA HIS A 358 -12.37 9.89 -22.77
C HIS A 358 -12.62 8.37 -22.85
N GLN A 359 -11.96 7.69 -23.78
CA GLN A 359 -12.03 6.23 -23.91
C GLN A 359 -11.55 5.51 -22.65
N ALA A 360 -10.43 5.97 -22.08
CA ALA A 360 -9.88 5.43 -20.83
C ALA A 360 -10.68 5.86 -19.59
N ARG A 361 -11.70 6.71 -19.71
CA ARG A 361 -12.44 7.34 -18.60
C ARG A 361 -11.49 8.04 -17.61
N ALA A 362 -10.42 8.64 -18.13
CA ALA A 362 -9.51 9.48 -17.37
C ALA A 362 -10.25 10.72 -16.88
N SER A 363 -9.89 11.18 -15.69
CA SER A 363 -10.57 12.31 -15.06
C SER A 363 -10.19 13.65 -15.70
N GLN A 364 -8.98 13.76 -16.23
CA GLN A 364 -8.48 14.97 -16.88
C GLN A 364 -7.50 14.68 -18.02
N VAL A 365 -7.29 15.69 -18.86
CA VAL A 365 -6.36 15.62 -20.00
C VAL A 365 -5.04 16.25 -19.58
N TRP A 366 -4.02 15.40 -19.43
CA TRP A 366 -2.69 15.83 -19.03
C TRP A 366 -1.84 16.24 -20.23
N PRO A 367 -1.11 17.39 -20.19
CA PRO A 367 -0.18 17.77 -21.26
C PRO A 367 0.97 16.76 -21.40
N ARG A 368 1.26 16.34 -22.64
CA ARG A 368 2.28 15.33 -22.99
C ARG A 368 3.63 15.63 -22.33
N ASP A 369 4.19 16.81 -22.57
CA ASP A 369 5.53 17.18 -22.09
C ASP A 369 5.66 17.16 -20.56
N LYS A 370 4.56 17.43 -19.84
CA LYS A 370 4.54 17.40 -18.38
C LYS A 370 4.41 15.97 -17.88
N ALA A 371 3.49 15.19 -18.46
CA ALA A 371 3.29 13.79 -18.12
C ALA A 371 4.57 12.97 -18.31
N THR A 372 5.25 13.12 -19.45
CA THR A 372 6.53 12.45 -19.72
C THR A 372 7.59 12.82 -18.68
N ARG A 373 7.76 14.12 -18.37
CA ARG A 373 8.70 14.56 -17.34
C ARG A 373 8.42 13.95 -15.96
N TRP A 374 7.16 13.88 -15.56
CA TRP A 374 6.79 13.27 -14.28
C TRP A 374 7.03 11.77 -14.25
N LEU A 375 6.70 11.05 -15.34
CA LEU A 375 6.96 9.61 -15.44
C LEU A 375 8.46 9.29 -15.49
N THR A 376 9.26 10.08 -16.21
CA THR A 376 10.73 10.01 -16.22
C THR A 376 11.29 10.19 -14.80
N PHE A 377 10.79 11.17 -14.04
CA PHE A 377 11.21 11.38 -12.66
C PHE A 377 10.85 10.18 -11.77
N LEU A 378 9.64 9.64 -11.89
CA LEU A 378 9.21 8.46 -11.13
C LEU A 378 10.05 7.22 -11.49
N ALA A 379 10.28 6.97 -12.78
CA ALA A 379 11.08 5.85 -13.27
C ALA A 379 12.54 5.94 -12.78
N ALA A 380 13.15 7.13 -12.84
CA ALA A 380 14.50 7.37 -12.35
C ALA A 380 14.61 7.18 -10.83
N GLU A 381 13.63 7.66 -10.06
CA GLU A 381 13.59 7.48 -8.60
C GLU A 381 13.41 6.01 -8.21
N MET A 382 12.54 5.28 -8.92
CA MET A 382 12.33 3.85 -8.72
C MET A 382 13.61 3.06 -9.02
N ARG A 383 14.32 3.40 -10.10
CA ARG A 383 15.60 2.78 -10.44
C ARG A 383 16.70 3.11 -9.44
N ALA A 384 16.82 4.37 -9.03
CA ALA A 384 17.84 4.79 -8.06
C ALA A 384 17.69 4.09 -6.70
N ARG A 385 16.48 3.65 -6.39
CA ARG A 385 16.14 2.93 -5.15
C ARG A 385 16.04 1.42 -5.33
N ASP A 386 16.25 0.92 -6.54
CA ASP A 386 16.10 -0.49 -6.92
C ASP A 386 14.74 -1.08 -6.52
N ILE A 387 13.68 -0.29 -6.73
CA ILE A 387 12.30 -0.71 -6.47
C ILE A 387 11.50 -0.82 -7.77
N THR A 388 10.73 -1.90 -7.90
CA THR A 388 9.73 -2.06 -8.97
C THR A 388 8.37 -1.49 -8.57
N ASP A 389 8.16 -1.32 -7.25
CA ASP A 389 6.87 -1.05 -6.65
C ASP A 389 6.88 0.32 -5.96
N LEU A 390 6.24 1.29 -6.60
CA LEU A 390 6.07 2.61 -6.03
C LEU A 390 4.86 2.62 -5.10
N ALA A 391 5.11 2.33 -3.83
CA ALA A 391 4.13 2.62 -2.81
C ALA A 391 4.02 4.14 -2.60
N TRP A 392 2.81 4.71 -2.65
CA TRP A 392 2.63 6.17 -2.60
C TRP A 392 3.23 6.79 -1.33
N TRP A 393 3.15 6.10 -0.17
CA TRP A 393 3.75 6.58 1.09
C TRP A 393 5.28 6.58 1.09
N GLU A 394 5.93 5.86 0.19
CA GLU A 394 7.39 5.83 0.07
C GLU A 394 7.95 7.01 -0.70
N LEU A 395 7.11 7.80 -1.37
CA LEU A 395 7.53 9.02 -2.03
C LEU A 395 8.21 9.99 -1.04
N ARG A 396 7.88 9.94 0.25
CA ARG A 396 8.58 10.71 1.30
C ARG A 396 10.09 10.41 1.36
N ARG A 397 10.55 9.23 0.93
CA ARG A 397 11.97 8.87 0.96
C ARG A 397 12.78 9.59 -0.13
N SER A 398 12.13 10.12 -1.17
CA SER A 398 12.77 10.95 -2.21
C SER A 398 13.16 12.35 -1.73
N VAL A 399 12.67 12.76 -0.55
CA VAL A 399 13.02 14.04 0.09
C VAL A 399 13.92 13.74 1.29
N GLY A 400 15.04 14.47 1.42
CA GLY A 400 15.96 14.28 2.53
C GLY A 400 15.27 14.40 3.89
N LYS A 401 15.56 13.49 4.82
CA LYS A 401 14.91 13.42 6.16
C LYS A 401 14.93 14.76 6.89
N LEU A 402 16.04 15.49 6.80
CA LEU A 402 16.22 16.81 7.41
C LEU A 402 15.26 17.84 6.82
N TRP A 403 15.12 17.88 5.49
CA TRP A 403 14.22 18.82 4.81
C TRP A 403 12.75 18.50 5.06
N LEU A 404 12.39 17.21 5.08
CA LEU A 404 11.05 16.79 5.45
C LEU A 404 10.69 17.21 6.87
N ALA A 405 11.62 17.01 7.83
CA ALA A 405 11.42 17.42 9.21
C ALA A 405 11.33 18.94 9.35
N VAL A 406 12.19 19.70 8.66
CA VAL A 406 12.15 21.18 8.67
C VAL A 406 10.84 21.69 8.06
N LEU A 407 10.42 21.18 6.91
CA LEU A 407 9.14 21.57 6.28
C LEU A 407 7.94 21.21 7.15
N GLY A 408 7.92 20.01 7.72
CA GLY A 408 6.89 19.57 8.64
C GLY A 408 6.83 20.45 9.89
N ALA A 409 7.98 20.77 10.48
CA ALA A 409 8.09 21.65 11.65
C ALA A 409 7.71 23.10 11.33
N VAL A 410 8.05 23.62 10.15
CA VAL A 410 7.66 24.97 9.73
C VAL A 410 6.14 25.04 9.53
N VAL A 411 5.53 24.06 8.86
CA VAL A 411 4.08 24.06 8.63
C VAL A 411 3.31 23.89 9.94
N LEU A 412 3.68 22.91 10.77
CA LEU A 412 3.03 22.67 12.07
C LEU A 412 3.30 23.81 13.05
N GLY A 413 4.53 24.34 13.05
CA GLY A 413 4.94 25.47 13.88
C GLY A 413 4.30 26.78 13.46
N SER A 414 4.04 27.00 12.17
CA SER A 414 3.29 28.17 11.69
C SER A 414 1.81 28.06 12.05
N ILE A 415 1.21 26.88 11.89
CA ILE A 415 -0.19 26.62 12.28
C ILE A 415 -0.37 26.84 13.79
N GLY A 416 0.47 26.20 14.62
CA GLY A 416 0.42 26.34 16.08
C GLY A 416 0.84 27.74 16.56
N GLY A 417 1.91 28.29 16.00
CA GLY A 417 2.47 29.59 16.38
C GLY A 417 1.57 30.76 15.98
N LEU A 418 0.93 30.72 14.81
CA LEU A 418 -0.06 31.73 14.43
C LEU A 418 -1.31 31.64 15.32
N GLY A 419 -1.81 30.44 15.63
CA GLY A 419 -2.95 30.26 16.53
C GLY A 419 -2.70 30.81 17.94
N VAL A 420 -1.55 30.47 18.53
CA VAL A 420 -1.16 30.93 19.88
C VAL A 420 -0.79 32.42 19.88
N GLY A 421 -0.10 32.90 18.85
CA GLY A 421 0.23 34.32 18.70
C GLY A 421 -1.01 35.19 18.59
N TRP A 422 -2.02 34.75 17.84
CA TRP A 422 -3.31 35.46 17.72
C TRP A 422 -4.12 35.42 19.01
N LEU A 423 -4.13 34.28 19.72
CA LEU A 423 -4.73 34.14 21.06
C LEU A 423 -4.18 35.16 22.05
N MET A 424 -2.87 35.37 22.05
CA MET A 424 -2.18 36.23 23.02
C MET A 424 -2.24 37.72 22.68
N VAL A 425 -2.30 38.08 21.40
CA VAL A 425 -2.58 39.47 20.98
C VAL A 425 -3.98 39.89 21.41
N TYR A 426 -4.93 38.96 21.48
CA TYR A 426 -6.31 39.21 21.88
C TYR A 426 -6.51 39.12 23.42
N ALA A 427 -5.78 38.23 24.11
CA ALA A 427 -5.84 38.04 25.58
C ALA A 427 -4.77 38.85 26.34
N SER A 428 -4.89 40.19 26.31
CA SER A 428 -4.45 41.17 27.32
C SER A 428 -3.04 41.11 28.00
N THR A 429 -2.12 40.20 27.66
CA THR A 429 -0.74 40.13 28.20
C THR A 429 0.32 40.08 27.09
N PRO A 430 0.52 41.17 26.33
CA PRO A 430 1.35 41.19 25.12
C PRO A 430 2.86 40.93 25.35
N LYS A 431 3.34 40.94 26.61
CA LYS A 431 4.78 40.81 26.92
C LYS A 431 5.29 39.36 26.91
N LEU A 432 4.43 38.36 27.13
CA LEU A 432 4.84 36.93 27.21
C LEU A 432 4.49 36.11 25.95
N ALA A 433 3.62 36.66 25.10
CA ALA A 433 3.12 36.06 23.86
C ALA A 433 4.20 35.46 22.93
N PRO A 434 5.29 36.18 22.58
CA PRO A 434 6.29 35.62 21.67
C PRO A 434 7.11 34.50 22.32
N VAL A 435 7.35 34.55 23.63
CA VAL A 435 8.18 33.57 24.34
C VAL A 435 7.43 32.25 24.52
N THR A 436 6.17 32.30 24.92
CA THR A 436 5.34 31.10 25.09
C THR A 436 4.93 30.47 23.76
N GLY A 437 4.64 31.29 22.74
CA GLY A 437 4.37 30.81 21.38
C GLY A 437 5.58 30.13 20.74
N LEU A 438 6.79 30.70 20.90
CA LEU A 438 8.03 30.09 20.44
C LEU A 438 8.33 28.79 21.21
N ALA A 439 8.15 28.78 22.53
CA ALA A 439 8.38 27.59 23.36
C ALA A 439 7.41 26.44 23.00
N ALA A 440 6.13 26.75 22.79
CA ALA A 440 5.13 25.78 22.35
C ALA A 440 5.44 25.25 20.95
N GLY A 441 5.78 26.13 20.00
CA GLY A 441 6.20 25.74 18.65
C GLY A 441 7.45 24.86 18.65
N LEU A 442 8.44 25.17 19.49
CA LEU A 442 9.65 24.38 19.65
C LEU A 442 9.36 23.00 20.29
N ALA A 443 8.50 22.95 21.31
CA ALA A 443 8.09 21.69 21.93
C ALA A 443 7.37 20.77 20.93
N VAL A 444 6.48 21.32 20.10
CA VAL A 444 5.81 20.58 19.02
C VAL A 444 6.83 20.11 17.96
N ALA A 445 7.79 20.96 17.58
CA ALA A 445 8.84 20.59 16.63
C ALA A 445 9.74 19.47 17.17
N VAL A 446 10.13 19.51 18.45
CA VAL A 446 10.91 18.46 19.10
C VAL A 446 10.11 17.16 19.23
N ALA A 447 8.83 17.22 19.60
CA ALA A 447 7.95 16.06 19.63
C ALA A 447 7.78 15.43 18.24
N ALA A 448 7.68 16.25 17.19
CA ALA A 448 7.63 15.80 15.80
C ALA A 448 8.92 15.10 15.36
N LEU A 449 10.08 15.67 15.72
CA LEU A 449 11.39 15.07 15.46
C LEU A 449 11.54 13.71 16.18
N TYR A 450 11.15 13.64 17.46
CA TYR A 450 11.22 12.41 18.24
C TYR A 450 10.25 11.33 17.73
N ALA A 451 9.02 11.70 17.36
CA ALA A 451 8.05 10.80 16.77
C ALA A 451 8.51 10.26 15.40
N SER A 452 9.17 11.10 14.59
CA SER A 452 9.72 10.68 13.28
C SER A 452 10.87 9.67 13.38
N GLY A 453 11.58 9.64 14.51
CA GLY A 453 12.71 8.74 14.76
C GLY A 453 12.33 7.35 15.26
N ARG A 454 11.10 7.13 15.72
CA ARG A 454 10.66 5.81 16.21
C ARG A 454 10.30 4.90 15.03
N ARG A 455 11.12 3.85 14.84
CA ARG A 455 10.76 2.68 14.02
C ARG A 455 9.44 2.10 14.52
N GLU A 456 8.59 1.66 13.59
CA GLU A 456 7.35 0.93 13.85
C GLU A 456 7.62 -0.21 14.85
N LEU A 457 7.32 0.01 16.13
CA LEU A 457 7.37 -1.01 17.14
C LEU A 457 6.18 -1.93 16.87
N LYS A 458 6.46 -3.15 16.38
CA LYS A 458 5.46 -4.23 16.23
C LYS A 458 4.70 -4.35 17.56
N PRO A 459 3.40 -4.02 17.62
CA PRO A 459 2.68 -4.02 18.89
C PRO A 459 2.46 -5.48 19.31
N ARG A 460 3.30 -5.97 20.25
CA ARG A 460 3.02 -7.20 21.00
C ARG A 460 1.91 -6.94 22.01
N LEU A 461 1.08 -7.95 22.25
CA LEU A 461 -0.17 -7.91 23.05
C LEU A 461 -0.07 -7.22 24.43
N GLY A 462 1.13 -7.11 25.02
CA GLY A 462 1.35 -6.46 26.33
C GLY A 462 1.42 -4.92 26.29
N ILE A 463 1.65 -4.29 25.14
CA ILE A 463 1.88 -2.84 25.03
C ILE A 463 0.56 -2.05 25.03
N TRP A 464 -0.58 -2.68 24.73
CA TRP A 464 -1.91 -2.06 24.81
C TRP A 464 -2.21 -1.53 26.23
N ARG A 465 -1.77 -2.28 27.27
CA ARG A 465 -1.80 -1.84 28.67
C ARG A 465 -0.97 -0.57 28.89
N SER A 466 0.20 -0.49 28.28
CA SER A 466 1.07 0.69 28.41
C SER A 466 0.53 1.89 27.66
N LEU A 467 -0.14 1.74 26.50
CA LEU A 467 -0.51 2.90 25.67
C LEU A 467 -1.69 3.70 26.23
N VAL A 468 -2.72 3.04 26.77
CA VAL A 468 -3.85 3.72 27.43
C VAL A 468 -3.42 4.33 28.78
N VAL A 469 -2.57 3.61 29.52
CA VAL A 469 -2.00 4.12 30.78
C VAL A 469 -1.02 5.27 30.51
N VAL A 470 -0.16 5.17 29.49
CA VAL A 470 0.76 6.25 29.09
C VAL A 470 -0.01 7.45 28.55
N SER A 471 -1.09 7.27 27.78
CA SER A 471 -1.92 8.39 27.34
C SER A 471 -2.67 9.06 28.49
N GLY A 472 -3.13 8.28 29.47
CA GLY A 472 -3.75 8.80 30.69
C GLY A 472 -2.75 9.55 31.58
N VAL A 473 -1.55 9.01 31.78
CA VAL A 473 -0.47 9.64 32.57
C VAL A 473 0.06 10.89 31.88
N LEU A 474 0.26 10.86 30.55
CA LEU A 474 0.71 12.02 29.78
C LEU A 474 -0.38 13.11 29.73
N GLY A 475 -1.64 12.72 29.52
CA GLY A 475 -2.79 13.62 29.60
C GLY A 475 -2.91 14.28 30.97
N MET A 476 -2.78 13.51 32.05
CA MET A 476 -2.81 14.01 33.42
C MET A 476 -1.63 14.93 33.73
N ALA A 477 -0.41 14.59 33.30
CA ALA A 477 0.77 15.44 33.51
C ALA A 477 0.62 16.80 32.81
N ILE A 478 0.13 16.80 31.56
CA ILE A 478 -0.14 18.03 30.80
C ILE A 478 -1.29 18.82 31.46
N GLY A 479 -2.34 18.13 31.90
CA GLY A 479 -3.46 18.72 32.63
C GLY A 479 -3.04 19.37 33.95
N LEU A 480 -2.13 18.75 34.70
CA LEU A 480 -1.59 19.31 35.95
C LEU A 480 -0.74 20.56 35.71
N VAL A 481 0.10 20.57 34.67
CA VAL A 481 0.85 21.77 34.28
C VAL A 481 -0.09 22.89 33.87
N PHE A 482 -1.12 22.58 33.08
CA PHE A 482 -2.11 23.56 32.65
C PHE A 482 -2.96 24.05 33.84
N GLY A 483 -3.29 23.16 34.77
CA GLY A 483 -4.03 23.49 35.98
C GLY A 483 -3.26 24.36 36.96
N ALA A 484 -1.94 24.19 37.05
CA ALA A 484 -1.07 25.06 37.83
C ALA A 484 -0.97 26.47 37.24
N LEU A 485 -1.12 26.63 35.92
CA LEU A 485 -1.02 27.92 35.23
C LEU A 485 -2.36 28.67 35.16
N TYR A 486 -3.48 27.95 35.01
CA TYR A 486 -4.78 28.53 34.67
C TYR A 486 -5.94 28.07 35.56
N GLY A 487 -5.68 27.25 36.59
CA GLY A 487 -6.68 26.75 37.54
C GLY A 487 -7.01 25.26 37.37
N LEU A 488 -7.33 24.59 38.48
CA LEU A 488 -7.49 23.13 38.55
C LEU A 488 -8.59 22.61 37.59
N SER A 489 -9.72 23.31 37.49
CA SER A 489 -10.81 23.01 36.56
C SER A 489 -10.37 23.00 35.09
N ALA A 490 -9.62 24.03 34.67
CA ALA A 490 -9.07 24.11 33.32
C ALA A 490 -8.06 22.98 33.04
N GLY A 491 -7.22 22.66 34.03
CA GLY A 491 -6.26 21.57 33.95
C GLY A 491 -6.90 20.18 33.80
N LEU A 492 -7.97 19.92 34.54
CA LEU A 492 -8.72 18.65 34.47
C LEU A 492 -9.41 18.48 33.12
N VAL A 493 -10.03 19.55 32.58
CA VAL A 493 -10.68 19.51 31.28
C VAL A 493 -9.67 19.20 30.18
N VAL A 494 -8.53 19.91 30.15
CA VAL A 494 -7.47 19.68 29.15
C VAL A 494 -6.86 18.29 29.29
N GLY A 495 -6.56 17.85 30.51
CA GLY A 495 -5.92 16.56 30.76
C GLY A 495 -6.81 15.36 30.42
N LEU A 496 -8.09 15.40 30.81
CA LEU A 496 -9.07 14.37 30.50
C LEU A 496 -9.38 14.34 29.00
N GLY A 497 -9.56 15.51 28.39
CA GLY A 497 -9.82 15.63 26.97
C GLY A 497 -8.69 15.12 26.09
N LEU A 498 -7.44 15.37 26.47
CA LEU A 498 -6.27 14.84 25.77
C LEU A 498 -6.17 13.31 25.91
N ALA A 499 -6.43 12.77 27.10
CA ALA A 499 -6.45 11.33 27.32
C ALA A 499 -7.55 10.64 26.47
N VAL A 500 -8.74 11.24 26.37
CA VAL A 500 -9.85 10.74 25.55
C VAL A 500 -9.52 10.81 24.05
N ALA A 501 -8.97 11.91 23.57
CA ALA A 501 -8.61 12.08 22.16
C ALA A 501 -7.57 11.04 21.70
N VAL A 502 -6.55 10.79 22.52
CA VAL A 502 -5.51 9.78 22.22
C VAL A 502 -6.09 8.36 22.27
N ALA A 503 -6.96 8.06 23.24
CA ALA A 503 -7.62 6.75 23.33
C ALA A 503 -8.55 6.48 22.13
N LEU A 504 -9.29 7.49 21.67
CA LEU A 504 -10.22 7.38 20.54
C LEU A 504 -9.48 7.17 19.21
N GLY A 505 -8.37 7.90 18.97
CA GLY A 505 -7.55 7.71 17.78
C GLY A 505 -7.00 6.28 17.65
N PHE A 506 -6.66 5.66 18.79
CA PHE A 506 -6.17 4.29 18.82
C PHE A 506 -7.27 3.25 18.61
N ALA A 507 -8.45 3.45 19.21
CA ALA A 507 -9.60 2.54 19.06
C ALA A 507 -10.15 2.47 17.63
N LEU A 508 -10.08 3.57 16.87
CA LEU A 508 -10.56 3.65 15.48
C LEU A 508 -9.56 3.04 14.47
N GLY A 509 -8.27 3.00 14.82
CA GLY A 509 -7.20 2.48 13.95
C GLY A 509 -7.19 0.94 13.77
N SER A 510 -7.91 0.17 14.59
CA SER A 510 -7.63 -1.27 14.77
C SER A 510 -8.59 -2.28 14.13
N SER A 511 -9.48 -1.92 13.20
CA SER A 511 -10.43 -2.89 12.59
C SER A 511 -10.23 -3.07 11.08
N ALA A 512 -9.19 -3.77 10.63
CA ALA A 512 -9.20 -4.26 9.25
C ALA A 512 -10.27 -5.37 9.12
N GLU A 513 -11.21 -5.23 8.18
CA GLU A 513 -12.15 -6.29 7.77
C GLU A 513 -11.54 -7.01 6.54
N LEU A 514 -11.64 -8.36 6.48
CA LEU A 514 -11.02 -9.20 5.42
C LEU A 514 -11.64 -9.04 4.03
N THR A 515 -12.84 -8.45 3.93
CA THR A 515 -13.70 -8.60 2.74
C THR A 515 -13.59 -7.50 1.70
N HIS A 516 -12.63 -6.57 1.85
CA HIS A 516 -12.40 -5.55 0.83
C HIS A 516 -10.94 -5.53 0.38
N PRO A 517 -10.68 -5.55 -0.95
CA PRO A 517 -9.34 -5.32 -1.46
C PRO A 517 -8.82 -4.00 -0.90
N SER A 518 -7.58 -4.02 -0.42
CA SER A 518 -6.89 -2.93 0.26
C SER A 518 -6.59 -1.78 -0.72
N SER A 519 -7.66 -1.06 -1.11
CA SER A 519 -7.56 0.09 -1.99
C SER A 519 -7.02 1.31 -1.21
N PRO A 520 -6.07 2.08 -1.78
CA PRO A 520 -5.49 3.27 -1.14
C PRO A 520 -6.54 4.29 -0.65
N LYS A 521 -7.66 4.39 -1.37
CA LYS A 521 -8.76 5.32 -1.06
C LYS A 521 -9.47 4.95 0.25
N TRP A 522 -9.61 3.66 0.56
CA TRP A 522 -10.30 3.20 1.77
C TRP A 522 -9.45 3.40 3.03
N THR A 523 -8.14 3.14 2.96
CA THR A 523 -7.20 3.47 4.04
C THR A 523 -7.16 4.97 4.31
N MET A 524 -7.11 5.80 3.26
CA MET A 524 -7.12 7.26 3.40
C MET A 524 -8.43 7.81 3.98
N ALA A 525 -9.59 7.26 3.60
CA ALA A 525 -10.88 7.68 4.14
C ALA A 525 -11.00 7.36 5.63
N ARG A 526 -10.52 6.18 6.04
CA ARG A 526 -10.51 5.74 7.43
C ARG A 526 -9.59 6.58 8.30
N ASP A 527 -8.38 6.88 7.83
CA ASP A 527 -7.43 7.74 8.52
C ASP A 527 -7.98 9.16 8.69
N ARG A 528 -8.69 9.69 7.67
CA ARG A 528 -9.35 11.01 7.76
C ARG A 528 -10.43 11.05 8.85
N ILE A 529 -11.25 10.00 8.96
CA ILE A 529 -12.29 9.95 10.00
C ILE A 529 -11.66 10.00 11.39
N ALA A 530 -10.59 9.25 11.64
CA ALA A 530 -9.88 9.26 12.92
C ALA A 530 -9.24 10.63 13.24
N VAL A 531 -8.70 11.33 12.23
CA VAL A 531 -8.15 12.69 12.40
C VAL A 531 -9.24 13.68 12.77
N TRP A 532 -10.34 13.69 12.02
CA TRP A 532 -11.42 14.65 12.26
C TRP A 532 -12.12 14.41 13.60
N THR A 533 -12.33 13.15 13.99
CA THR A 533 -12.91 12.85 15.31
C THR A 533 -11.97 13.26 16.45
N GLY A 534 -10.67 12.96 16.36
CA GLY A 534 -9.68 13.39 17.37
C GLY A 534 -9.53 14.91 17.45
N SER A 535 -9.54 15.60 16.30
CA SER A 535 -9.45 17.07 16.22
C SER A 535 -10.70 17.75 16.78
N LEU A 536 -11.88 17.19 16.53
CA LEU A 536 -13.14 17.73 17.06
C LEU A 536 -13.23 17.57 18.58
N VAL A 537 -12.78 16.42 19.12
CA VAL A 537 -12.73 16.20 20.58
C VAL A 537 -11.82 17.24 21.24
N LEU A 538 -10.63 17.47 20.68
CA LEU A 538 -9.71 18.47 21.23
C LEU A 538 -10.23 19.89 21.06
N ALA A 539 -10.92 20.21 19.95
CA ALA A 539 -11.59 21.49 19.77
C ALA A 539 -12.55 21.76 20.94
N VAL A 540 -13.48 20.84 21.20
CA VAL A 540 -14.48 20.97 22.27
C VAL A 540 -13.82 21.11 23.64
N VAL A 541 -12.78 20.32 23.92
CA VAL A 541 -12.04 20.36 25.19
C VAL A 541 -11.39 21.71 25.44
N PHE A 542 -10.67 22.25 24.45
CA PHE A 542 -10.01 23.56 24.59
C PHE A 542 -11.00 24.72 24.57
N GLY A 543 -12.11 24.61 23.82
CA GLY A 543 -13.22 25.57 23.87
C GLY A 543 -13.88 25.64 25.25
N ALA A 544 -14.12 24.48 25.86
CA ALA A 544 -14.66 24.37 27.21
C ALA A 544 -13.69 24.91 28.28
N ALA A 545 -12.40 24.59 28.16
CA ALA A 545 -11.37 25.13 29.05
C ALA A 545 -11.27 26.66 28.93
N ALA A 546 -11.36 27.22 27.72
CA ALA A 546 -11.38 28.67 27.52
C ALA A 546 -12.63 29.32 28.13
N GLY A 547 -13.81 28.69 28.00
CA GLY A 547 -15.05 29.18 28.63
C GLY A 547 -14.97 29.18 30.16
N LEU A 548 -14.27 28.20 30.76
CA LEU A 548 -14.01 28.15 32.20
C LEU A 548 -13.06 29.26 32.68
N VAL A 549 -11.97 29.48 31.96
CA VAL A 549 -10.91 30.41 32.38
C VAL A 549 -11.33 31.87 32.17
N PHE A 550 -12.03 32.17 31.07
CA PHE A 550 -12.35 33.55 30.67
C PHE A 550 -13.83 33.91 30.83
N GLY A 551 -14.67 32.93 31.20
CA GLY A 551 -16.11 33.07 31.39
C GLY A 551 -16.93 32.89 30.09
N PRO A 552 -18.19 32.42 30.20
CA PRO A 552 -19.03 32.09 29.05
C PRO A 552 -19.45 33.31 28.21
N ASN A 553 -19.45 34.50 28.82
CA ASN A 553 -19.86 35.74 28.16
C ASN A 553 -18.79 36.28 27.17
N GLN A 554 -17.56 35.76 27.25
CA GLN A 554 -16.51 36.06 26.26
C GLN A 554 -16.52 35.02 25.14
N THR A 555 -17.56 35.05 24.30
CA THR A 555 -17.76 34.11 23.18
C THR A 555 -16.57 34.06 22.21
N GLY A 556 -15.82 35.16 22.08
CA GLY A 556 -14.56 35.21 21.33
C GLY A 556 -13.49 34.25 21.87
N MET A 557 -13.36 34.11 23.19
CA MET A 557 -12.37 33.22 23.82
C MET A 557 -12.75 31.75 23.68
N VAL A 558 -14.04 31.43 23.77
CA VAL A 558 -14.56 30.06 23.52
C VAL A 558 -14.32 29.66 22.06
N GLY A 559 -14.64 30.54 21.11
CA GLY A 559 -14.37 30.31 19.68
C GLY A 559 -12.88 30.10 19.38
N LEU A 560 -12.00 30.81 20.10
CA LEU A 560 -10.56 30.70 19.95
C LEU A 560 -10.01 29.41 20.59
N GLY A 561 -10.55 28.99 21.73
CA GLY A 561 -10.28 27.69 22.34
C GLY A 561 -10.68 26.53 21.41
N LEU A 562 -11.85 26.62 20.76
CA LEU A 562 -12.28 25.65 19.74
C LEU A 562 -11.28 25.60 18.57
N ALA A 563 -10.84 26.75 18.06
CA ALA A 563 -9.87 26.82 16.95
C ALA A 563 -8.50 26.23 17.35
N CYS A 564 -8.01 26.56 18.55
CA CYS A 564 -6.74 26.04 19.07
C CYS A 564 -6.79 24.52 19.29
N GLY A 565 -7.87 24.01 19.89
CA GLY A 565 -8.05 22.58 20.08
C GLY A 565 -8.18 21.82 18.77
N LEU A 566 -8.86 22.40 17.77
CA LEU A 566 -8.96 21.83 16.43
C LEU A 566 -7.58 21.76 15.75
N MET A 567 -6.79 22.84 15.84
CA MET A 567 -5.43 22.89 15.29
C MET A 567 -4.46 21.94 15.99
N LEU A 568 -4.52 21.87 17.32
CA LEU A 568 -3.67 20.98 18.12
C LEU A 568 -4.03 19.52 17.87
N GLY A 569 -5.32 19.19 17.83
CA GLY A 569 -5.79 17.85 17.51
C GLY A 569 -5.50 17.44 16.09
N PHE A 570 -5.58 18.37 15.13
CA PHE A 570 -5.13 18.13 13.77
C PHE A 570 -3.61 17.85 13.77
N THR A 571 -2.81 18.72 14.39
CA THR A 571 -1.34 18.58 14.46
C THR A 571 -0.88 17.26 15.07
N LEU A 572 -1.42 16.89 16.24
CA LEU A 572 -1.08 15.64 16.93
C LEU A 572 -1.52 14.40 16.13
N SER A 573 -2.69 14.44 15.50
CA SER A 573 -3.19 13.33 14.68
C SER A 573 -2.39 13.16 13.39
N VAL A 574 -1.99 14.28 12.78
CA VAL A 574 -1.30 14.35 11.49
C VAL A 574 0.17 13.90 11.60
N LEU A 575 0.82 14.13 12.74
CA LEU A 575 2.21 13.71 13.00
C LEU A 575 2.44 12.19 12.89
N HIS A 576 1.44 11.39 13.27
CA HIS A 576 1.52 9.93 13.24
C HIS A 576 1.11 9.30 11.91
N LEU A 577 0.58 10.10 10.97
CA LEU A 577 0.00 9.57 9.73
C LEU A 577 1.00 9.58 8.58
N ARG A 578 1.13 8.42 7.92
CA ARG A 578 1.93 8.24 6.70
C ARG A 578 1.52 9.22 5.60
N TRP A 579 0.25 9.63 5.60
CA TRP A 579 -0.33 10.58 4.65
C TRP A 579 0.17 12.03 4.78
N TRP A 580 0.53 12.49 5.99
CA TRP A 580 1.03 13.85 6.17
C TRP A 580 2.39 14.05 5.50
N TRP A 581 3.33 13.18 5.83
CA TRP A 581 4.68 13.21 5.27
C TRP A 581 4.67 13.01 3.76
N PHE A 582 3.73 12.21 3.25
CA PHE A 582 3.45 12.12 1.82
C PHE A 582 2.97 13.46 1.25
N THR A 583 2.03 14.14 1.91
CA THR A 583 1.51 15.43 1.46
C THR A 583 2.60 16.50 1.42
N VAL A 584 3.45 16.59 2.46
CA VAL A 584 4.59 17.51 2.50
C VAL A 584 5.57 17.21 1.36
N ALA A 585 5.94 15.94 1.16
CA ALA A 585 6.83 15.54 0.07
C ALA A 585 6.23 15.85 -1.31
N ARG A 586 4.93 15.58 -1.50
CA ARG A 586 4.21 15.87 -2.74
C ARG A 586 4.22 17.37 -3.05
N VAL A 587 3.89 18.22 -2.07
CA VAL A 587 3.89 19.68 -2.24
C VAL A 587 5.29 20.17 -2.58
N TRP A 588 6.32 19.69 -1.88
CA TRP A 588 7.71 20.06 -2.16
C TRP A 588 8.17 19.67 -3.58
N LEU A 589 7.85 18.46 -4.03
CA LEU A 589 8.20 17.98 -5.37
C LEU A 589 7.38 18.67 -6.46
N ALA A 590 6.12 19.02 -6.18
CA ALA A 590 5.27 19.79 -7.08
C ALA A 590 5.78 21.23 -7.25
N LEU A 591 6.19 21.89 -6.16
CA LEU A 591 6.83 23.22 -6.21
C LEU A 591 8.13 23.22 -7.03
N ARG A 592 8.86 22.09 -7.04
CA ARG A 592 10.07 21.89 -7.86
C ARG A 592 9.76 21.47 -9.31
N GLY A 593 8.48 21.37 -9.68
CA GLY A 593 8.03 20.96 -11.02
C GLY A 593 8.31 19.49 -11.35
N ARG A 594 8.73 18.67 -10.38
CA ARG A 594 9.09 17.26 -10.59
C ARG A 594 7.89 16.31 -10.54
N LEU A 595 6.79 16.73 -9.93
CA LEU A 595 5.53 15.98 -9.86
C LEU A 595 4.31 16.90 -10.04
N PRO A 596 3.13 16.36 -10.41
CA PRO A 596 1.90 17.12 -10.44
C PRO A 596 1.36 17.40 -9.04
N TRP A 597 0.63 18.53 -8.90
CA TRP A 597 -0.12 18.85 -7.68
C TRP A 597 -1.13 17.75 -7.35
N GLU A 598 -1.86 17.25 -8.35
CA GLU A 598 -2.84 16.17 -8.19
C GLU A 598 -2.25 14.79 -8.47
N LEU A 599 -1.12 14.46 -7.81
CA LEU A 599 -0.40 13.20 -8.03
C LEU A 599 -1.29 11.94 -8.03
N MET A 600 -2.21 11.80 -7.08
CA MET A 600 -3.06 10.60 -7.02
C MET A 600 -4.02 10.50 -8.21
N VAL A 601 -4.48 11.63 -8.73
CA VAL A 601 -5.34 11.68 -9.91
C VAL A 601 -4.51 11.35 -11.14
N PHE A 602 -3.29 11.90 -11.24
CA PHE A 602 -2.34 11.57 -12.30
C PHE A 602 -1.99 10.08 -12.33
N LEU A 603 -1.70 9.45 -11.19
CA LEU A 603 -1.36 8.03 -11.12
C LEU A 603 -2.56 7.14 -11.47
N ASP A 604 -3.78 7.50 -11.04
CA ASP A 604 -5.02 6.78 -11.39
C ASP A 604 -5.35 6.95 -12.89
N ASP A 605 -5.13 8.13 -13.45
CA ASP A 605 -5.31 8.38 -14.88
C ASP A 605 -4.23 7.68 -15.73
N ALA A 606 -2.96 7.70 -15.29
CA ALA A 606 -1.89 6.95 -15.94
C ALA A 606 -2.11 5.43 -15.85
N ARG A 607 -2.81 4.94 -14.81
CA ARG A 607 -3.31 3.56 -14.72
C ARG A 607 -4.36 3.28 -15.78
N LYS A 608 -5.38 4.14 -15.87
CA LYS A 608 -6.46 4.03 -16.86
C LYS A 608 -5.96 4.12 -18.29
N LEU A 609 -4.95 4.94 -18.53
CA LEU A 609 -4.28 5.11 -19.82
C LEU A 609 -3.28 3.98 -20.14
N GLY A 610 -3.12 2.99 -19.25
CA GLY A 610 -2.34 1.77 -19.50
C GLY A 610 -0.82 1.90 -19.35
N VAL A 611 -0.30 3.04 -18.90
CA VAL A 611 1.14 3.26 -18.68
C VAL A 611 1.59 2.71 -17.32
N LEU A 612 0.77 2.91 -16.30
CA LEU A 612 0.97 2.37 -14.96
C LEU A 612 -0.01 1.22 -14.71
N ARG A 613 0.32 0.36 -13.75
CA ARG A 613 -0.59 -0.61 -13.16
C ARG A 613 -0.63 -0.41 -11.65
N GLN A 614 -1.72 -0.83 -11.02
CA GLN A 614 -1.85 -0.85 -9.57
C GLN A 614 -1.71 -2.30 -9.11
N ALA A 615 -0.74 -2.57 -8.24
CA ALA A 615 -0.58 -3.86 -7.57
C ALA A 615 -0.93 -3.65 -6.09
N GLY A 616 -2.17 -4.00 -5.72
CA GLY A 616 -2.72 -3.72 -4.39
C GLY A 616 -2.73 -2.22 -4.05
N ALA A 617 -1.91 -1.82 -3.07
CA ALA A 617 -1.79 -0.42 -2.63
C ALA A 617 -0.61 0.35 -3.28
N CYS A 618 0.13 -0.29 -4.19
CA CYS A 618 1.31 0.25 -4.87
C CYS A 618 1.02 0.48 -6.36
N TYR A 619 1.75 1.42 -6.97
CA TYR A 619 1.78 1.61 -8.42
C TYR A 619 3.07 1.03 -8.98
N GLN A 620 3.00 0.35 -10.11
CA GLN A 620 4.14 -0.14 -10.85
C GLN A 620 4.02 0.37 -12.28
N PHE A 621 5.13 0.54 -13.00
CA PHE A 621 5.04 0.63 -14.45
C PHE A 621 4.46 -0.67 -14.97
N ARG A 622 3.53 -0.59 -15.92
CA ARG A 622 2.91 -1.81 -16.48
C ARG A 622 3.99 -2.76 -16.99
N HIS A 623 5.09 -2.19 -17.49
CA HIS A 623 6.19 -2.90 -18.10
C HIS A 623 7.56 -2.35 -17.70
N VAL A 624 8.52 -3.25 -17.49
CA VAL A 624 9.90 -2.92 -17.13
C VAL A 624 10.59 -2.13 -18.25
N LEU A 625 10.35 -2.48 -19.53
CA LEU A 625 10.89 -1.73 -20.67
C LEU A 625 10.46 -0.25 -20.65
N VAL A 626 9.20 0.03 -20.28
CA VAL A 626 8.68 1.40 -20.13
C VAL A 626 9.43 2.13 -19.01
N GLN A 627 9.63 1.46 -17.87
CA GLN A 627 10.40 2.03 -16.75
C GLN A 627 11.86 2.29 -17.14
N GLU A 628 12.54 1.33 -17.76
CA GLU A 628 13.95 1.44 -18.14
C GLU A 628 14.18 2.55 -19.18
N ARG A 629 13.33 2.59 -20.21
CA ARG A 629 13.34 3.64 -21.24
C ARG A 629 13.14 5.02 -20.63
N LEU A 630 12.13 5.18 -19.76
CA LEU A 630 11.84 6.45 -19.08
C LEU A 630 12.90 6.82 -18.05
N ALA A 631 13.58 5.86 -17.43
CA ALA A 631 14.70 6.10 -16.52
C ALA A 631 16.01 6.43 -17.26
N GLY A 632 16.02 6.49 -18.59
CA GLY A 632 17.19 6.78 -19.41
C GLY A 632 18.20 5.62 -19.46
N ALA A 633 17.78 4.39 -19.16
CA ALA A 633 18.61 3.21 -19.40
C ALA A 633 18.68 2.93 -20.90
N ARG A 634 19.89 2.67 -21.43
CA ARG A 634 19.96 1.70 -22.54
C ARG A 634 19.55 0.35 -21.94
N PRO A 635 18.61 -0.41 -22.53
CA PRO A 635 18.40 -1.80 -22.16
C PRO A 635 19.77 -2.51 -22.19
N PRO A 636 20.01 -3.49 -21.30
CA PRO A 636 21.28 -4.19 -21.26
C PRO A 636 21.58 -4.75 -22.66
N VAL A 637 22.67 -4.28 -23.26
CA VAL A 637 23.20 -4.85 -24.48
C VAL A 637 23.57 -6.29 -24.14
N ARG A 638 22.83 -7.25 -24.73
CA ARG A 638 23.25 -8.65 -24.74
C ARG A 638 24.60 -8.70 -25.45
N SER A 639 25.65 -9.04 -24.70
CA SER A 639 26.89 -9.49 -25.31
C SER A 639 26.62 -10.88 -25.84
N ASP A 640 26.31 -10.99 -27.13
CA ASP A 640 26.46 -12.26 -27.83
C ASP A 640 27.96 -12.61 -27.79
N ALA A 641 28.29 -13.64 -27.03
CA ALA A 641 29.56 -14.34 -27.07
C ALA A 641 29.32 -15.83 -26.85
#